data_AF-A0A8C5BAY1-F1
#
_entry.id   AF-A0A8C5BAY1-F1
#
_cell.length_a   1.000
_cell.length_b   1.000
_cell.length_c   1.000
_cell.angle_alpha   90.00
_cell.angle_beta   90.00
_cell.angle_gamma   90.00
#
_symmetry.space_group_name_H-M   'P 1'
#
loop_
_entity.id
_entity.type
_entity.pdbx_description
1 polymer ?
#
loop_
_entity_poly.entity_id
_entity_poly.type
_entity_poly.pdbx_seq_one_letter_code
_entity_poly.pdbx_strand_id
1 'polypeptide(L)'
;MFWVPGPVSAGADPHGRDHRQEPPGGTADPGAGPELRGTHTHTHTDTDTDTHTHTHTHTHTHTHAQTQTQTRTQTHRHRQTHTQTDTDTHTDRHRHRHRHTQTHTHRHRRTRTQTHRHTHTDTHTHTHTHTHIHNLRCVFQSEGEGVASAMVVEKLKLDKKVTAMKNLIQITDQNIKMLEDLQDEYDFKLNTLKNRENDVNGLTPKELEKERMTMGNMCFDLKNKRQTVVDQLAEVLRLTEALQTELISEELPEWKQRQQTACIGGPPNACLDQLQNWFTAVGETLQQVRQQLKKLQELEQKLTYEQDPISQEKTSSLETRALELFRSLLSHSMVVERQPCMPTHPQRALVLKTGVQFTVKLRFLVKLQEFNYQLKVKAFFDKDVTEKKGFRKFNILGTNIKVMNMEESNGSLAAEFRHLQLKEQKVAGNRTNEGPLIVTEELHSISFESELQPSQSGLKIKLETLSLPVVVISNVSQLPSGWASILWYNMLTTEPKNLRFFLSPPSATWAQLAEVLSWQFSSVTKRGLNQEQLNMLADKLLGHKAMRKPEGLIPWARFCKGATEKSFPFWLWMEGILDLIKRHLLALWNDGCIMGFLSKEREKVLLSDCSPGTFLLRFSESSREGAITFTWIEHDMHDKPVYHSVEPYTKRELTAVSLADIIRTYKVMAAENIPENPLRFLYPDIPKDQAFSKYYPPPSDAPEPMEEGNAVKSGYMKTELISVSEVPPSRLQDNMMPMSPDDFRHLEQFVSVPSNIDDLMTD
;
A
#
# COMPACT_ATOMS: atom_id res chain seq x y z
N MET A 1 -48.49 -1.94 -69.36
CA MET A 1 -49.41 -1.58 -68.26
C MET A 1 -48.52 -1.03 -67.14
N PHE A 2 -48.19 0.26 -67.03
CA PHE A 2 -48.83 1.54 -67.44
C PHE A 2 -49.80 2.09 -66.35
N TRP A 3 -49.60 3.36 -65.97
CA TRP A 3 -50.44 4.30 -65.17
C TRP A 3 -50.09 4.66 -63.72
N VAL A 4 -50.01 5.98 -63.53
CA VAL A 4 -49.92 6.86 -62.34
C VAL A 4 -50.50 8.20 -62.86
N PRO A 5 -51.49 8.89 -62.25
CA PRO A 5 -51.37 9.50 -60.91
C PRO A 5 -52.68 9.48 -60.08
N GLY A 6 -52.81 10.36 -59.08
CA GLY A 6 -54.08 10.73 -58.43
C GLY A 6 -54.52 12.18 -58.75
N PRO A 7 -55.64 12.67 -58.18
CA PRO A 7 -55.98 14.10 -58.03
C PRO A 7 -56.16 14.49 -56.52
N VAL A 8 -55.95 15.70 -55.99
CA VAL A 8 -56.22 17.13 -56.37
C VAL A 8 -57.53 17.72 -55.78
N SER A 9 -57.37 18.38 -54.62
CA SER A 9 -57.78 19.76 -54.23
C SER A 9 -59.25 20.30 -54.20
N ALA A 10 -59.39 21.35 -53.37
CA ALA A 10 -60.43 22.40 -53.26
C ALA A 10 -61.74 22.06 -52.49
N GLY A 11 -62.32 22.98 -51.70
CA GLY A 11 -61.84 24.29 -51.21
C GLY A 11 -62.97 25.28 -50.84
N ALA A 12 -62.80 26.09 -49.79
CA ALA A 12 -63.64 27.27 -49.48
C ALA A 12 -62.99 28.22 -48.44
N ASP A 13 -63.16 29.52 -48.66
CA ASP A 13 -62.89 30.71 -47.81
C ASP A 13 -64.18 31.60 -47.89
N PRO A 14 -64.39 32.80 -47.26
CA PRO A 14 -63.40 33.80 -46.82
C PRO A 14 -63.70 34.65 -45.53
N HIS A 15 -62.78 35.58 -45.23
CA HIS A 15 -62.88 36.82 -44.40
C HIS A 15 -62.86 36.70 -42.85
N GLY A 16 -62.13 37.55 -42.11
CA GLY A 16 -61.11 38.53 -42.53
C GLY A 16 -60.70 39.57 -41.46
N ARG A 17 -59.55 40.24 -41.70
CA ARG A 17 -58.80 41.21 -40.86
C ARG A 17 -57.89 40.58 -39.77
N ASP A 18 -56.70 41.13 -39.45
CA ASP A 18 -56.10 42.42 -39.87
C ASP A 18 -54.60 42.32 -40.30
N HIS A 19 -54.07 43.42 -40.83
CA HIS A 19 -52.74 43.56 -41.48
C HIS A 19 -51.60 43.98 -40.49
N ARG A 20 -50.27 43.98 -40.79
CA ARG A 20 -49.47 43.75 -42.02
C ARG A 20 -47.97 43.38 -41.76
N GLN A 21 -47.48 42.33 -42.44
CA GLN A 21 -46.21 42.16 -43.19
C GLN A 21 -44.81 42.62 -42.67
N GLU A 22 -43.86 41.67 -42.72
CA GLU A 22 -42.41 41.84 -43.02
C GLU A 22 -42.19 42.19 -44.52
N PRO A 23 -40.97 42.57 -44.99
CA PRO A 23 -40.08 41.54 -45.59
C PRO A 23 -38.54 41.85 -45.54
N PRO A 24 -37.65 40.93 -46.00
CA PRO A 24 -36.19 41.09 -45.98
C PRO A 24 -35.52 41.36 -47.36
N GLY A 25 -34.27 41.85 -47.33
CA GLY A 25 -33.22 41.59 -48.35
C GLY A 25 -33.13 42.50 -49.58
N GLY A 26 -31.99 43.18 -49.77
CA GLY A 26 -31.64 43.97 -50.96
C GLY A 26 -30.20 44.49 -50.92
N THR A 27 -29.61 44.89 -52.06
CA THR A 27 -28.15 45.14 -52.20
C THR A 27 -27.79 46.36 -53.09
N ALA A 28 -26.56 46.85 -52.91
CA ALA A 28 -25.73 47.73 -53.77
C ALA A 28 -25.90 49.27 -53.70
N ASP A 29 -24.82 49.94 -53.27
CA ASP A 29 -24.07 51.11 -53.81
C ASP A 29 -24.77 52.32 -54.51
N PRO A 30 -24.12 53.51 -54.64
CA PRO A 30 -22.73 53.87 -54.31
C PRO A 30 -22.56 55.12 -53.42
N GLY A 31 -21.31 55.42 -53.03
CA GLY A 31 -20.97 56.49 -52.08
C GLY A 31 -20.53 57.85 -52.67
N ALA A 32 -20.28 58.81 -51.77
CA ALA A 32 -19.55 60.06 -52.01
C ALA A 32 -18.97 60.61 -50.68
N GLY A 33 -17.90 61.42 -50.76
CA GLY A 33 -17.36 62.22 -49.63
C GLY A 33 -18.06 63.58 -49.47
N PRO A 34 -17.44 64.63 -48.89
CA PRO A 34 -15.98 64.81 -48.70
C PRO A 34 -15.51 65.41 -47.34
N GLU A 35 -14.18 65.48 -47.17
CA GLU A 35 -13.34 66.51 -46.49
C GLU A 35 -13.66 66.99 -45.05
N LEU A 36 -12.66 67.22 -44.17
CA LEU A 36 -11.54 68.17 -44.34
C LEU A 36 -10.23 67.77 -43.60
N ARG A 37 -9.10 67.84 -44.34
CA ARG A 37 -7.70 68.27 -44.00
C ARG A 37 -7.04 67.81 -42.67
N GLY A 38 -5.78 67.35 -42.59
CA GLY A 38 -4.58 67.46 -43.47
C GLY A 38 -3.54 68.46 -42.87
N THR A 39 -2.20 68.41 -43.02
CA THR A 39 -1.14 67.55 -43.65
C THR A 39 0.19 67.77 -42.84
N HIS A 40 1.43 67.27 -43.04
CA HIS A 40 2.25 66.55 -44.06
C HIS A 40 3.02 65.34 -43.40
N THR A 41 4.00 64.54 -43.91
CA THR A 41 5.16 64.58 -44.87
C THR A 41 6.39 65.44 -44.43
N HIS A 42 7.68 65.08 -44.61
CA HIS A 42 8.47 63.98 -45.27
C HIS A 42 9.67 63.58 -44.34
N THR A 43 10.16 62.34 -44.21
CA THR A 43 11.02 61.48 -45.10
C THR A 43 12.48 61.95 -45.34
N HIS A 44 13.48 61.24 -44.77
CA HIS A 44 14.51 60.51 -45.54
C HIS A 44 15.30 59.49 -44.68
N THR A 45 15.99 58.55 -45.33
CA THR A 45 16.90 57.53 -44.77
C THR A 45 18.35 58.01 -44.65
N ASP A 46 19.09 57.45 -43.68
CA ASP A 46 20.43 56.90 -43.92
C ASP A 46 20.76 55.73 -42.94
N THR A 47 21.92 55.10 -43.09
CA THR A 47 22.29 53.78 -42.52
C THR A 47 23.49 53.87 -41.57
N ASP A 48 23.44 53.22 -40.40
CA ASP A 48 24.65 52.53 -39.89
C ASP A 48 24.32 51.41 -38.89
N THR A 49 25.37 50.67 -38.51
CA THR A 49 25.35 49.40 -37.79
C THR A 49 26.00 49.55 -36.42
N ASP A 50 25.37 49.06 -35.34
CA ASP A 50 26.13 48.28 -34.34
C ASP A 50 25.23 47.39 -33.46
N THR A 51 25.76 46.26 -33.00
CA THR A 51 25.04 45.27 -32.16
C THR A 51 25.74 45.09 -30.82
N HIS A 52 25.57 46.07 -29.93
CA HIS A 52 26.28 46.06 -28.65
C HIS A 52 25.67 45.09 -27.63
N THR A 53 26.35 43.96 -27.43
CA THR A 53 25.95 42.92 -26.46
C THR A 53 26.33 43.35 -25.03
N HIS A 54 25.34 43.56 -24.15
CA HIS A 54 25.56 43.87 -22.74
C HIS A 54 25.50 42.61 -21.85
N THR A 55 26.66 42.09 -21.46
CA THR A 55 26.78 40.98 -20.49
C THR A 55 26.55 41.46 -19.05
N HIS A 56 25.33 41.34 -18.53
CA HIS A 56 25.05 41.63 -17.12
C HIS A 56 25.57 40.50 -16.20
N THR A 57 26.70 40.75 -15.53
CA THR A 57 27.26 39.85 -14.52
C THR A 57 26.59 40.11 -13.17
N HIS A 58 25.71 39.21 -12.73
CA HIS A 58 25.11 39.29 -11.39
C HIS A 58 26.03 38.70 -10.32
N THR A 59 26.70 39.58 -9.56
CA THR A 59 27.50 39.21 -8.39
C THR A 59 26.60 38.86 -7.20
N HIS A 60 26.48 37.58 -6.85
CA HIS A 60 25.81 37.15 -5.62
C HIS A 60 26.79 37.08 -4.43
N THR A 61 26.69 38.06 -3.54
CA THR A 61 27.44 38.08 -2.27
C THR A 61 26.89 37.04 -1.29
N HIS A 62 27.60 35.93 -1.10
CA HIS A 62 27.22 34.88 -0.14
C HIS A 62 27.88 35.14 1.24
N THR A 63 27.15 35.79 2.14
CA THR A 63 27.60 36.00 3.52
C THR A 63 27.53 34.68 4.31
N HIS A 64 28.65 33.99 4.47
CA HIS A 64 28.71 32.73 5.19
C HIS A 64 28.96 32.95 6.70
N ALA A 65 27.88 32.97 7.50
CA ALA A 65 28.01 32.91 8.95
C ALA A 65 28.50 31.50 9.36
N GLN A 66 29.67 31.40 9.98
CA GLN A 66 30.27 30.11 10.37
C GLN A 66 30.10 29.84 11.88
N THR A 67 28.93 29.36 12.26
CA THR A 67 28.67 28.93 13.65
C THR A 67 29.35 27.59 13.93
N GLN A 68 30.46 27.61 14.67
CA GLN A 68 31.12 26.38 15.12
C GLN A 68 30.47 25.83 16.40
N THR A 69 29.71 24.75 16.27
CA THR A 69 29.21 23.97 17.42
C THR A 69 30.07 22.72 17.58
N GLN A 70 30.93 22.69 18.59
CA GLN A 70 31.69 21.47 18.94
C GLN A 70 30.81 20.51 19.75
N THR A 71 30.57 19.31 19.21
CA THR A 71 29.95 18.20 19.95
C THR A 71 30.98 17.10 20.18
N ARG A 72 31.51 17.01 21.40
CA ARG A 72 32.44 15.95 21.84
C ARG A 72 31.65 14.77 22.38
N THR A 73 31.73 13.63 21.72
CA THR A 73 31.22 12.35 22.23
C THR A 73 32.38 11.38 22.39
N GLN A 74 32.73 11.04 23.63
CA GLN A 74 33.66 9.96 23.95
C GLN A 74 32.89 8.71 24.35
N THR A 75 33.33 7.55 23.85
CA THR A 75 32.96 6.24 24.41
C THR A 75 34.22 5.38 24.47
N HIS A 76 34.66 5.02 25.67
CA HIS A 76 35.81 4.12 25.85
C HIS A 76 35.40 2.65 25.66
N ARG A 77 36.32 1.83 25.15
CA ARG A 77 36.47 0.46 25.63
C ARG A 77 37.95 0.11 25.74
N HIS A 78 38.31 -0.53 26.85
CA HIS A 78 39.70 -0.76 27.26
C HIS A 78 39.95 -2.26 27.37
N ARG A 79 41.11 -2.73 26.90
CA ARG A 79 41.75 -3.94 27.42
C ARG A 79 43.27 -3.82 27.28
N GLN A 80 43.95 -3.67 28.40
CA GLN A 80 45.41 -3.75 28.47
C GLN A 80 45.86 -5.21 28.47
N THR A 81 47.02 -5.46 27.88
CA THR A 81 47.97 -6.47 28.37
C THR A 81 49.36 -5.87 28.20
N HIS A 82 50.04 -5.55 29.30
CA HIS A 82 51.45 -5.16 29.27
C HIS A 82 52.31 -6.34 29.69
N THR A 83 53.42 -6.55 28.99
CA THR A 83 54.57 -7.27 29.53
C THR A 83 55.79 -6.61 28.92
N GLN A 84 56.61 -5.98 29.77
CA GLN A 84 57.85 -5.34 29.40
C GLN A 84 58.93 -5.86 30.34
N THR A 85 60.10 -6.17 29.81
CA THR A 85 61.24 -6.70 30.56
C THR A 85 62.45 -5.94 30.07
N ASP A 86 63.07 -5.15 30.95
CA ASP A 86 64.21 -4.31 30.59
C ASP A 86 65.51 -5.13 30.61
N THR A 87 66.43 -4.84 29.70
CA THR A 87 67.87 -5.14 29.83
C THR A 87 68.67 -4.15 28.96
N ASP A 88 69.72 -3.56 29.51
CA ASP A 88 70.61 -2.61 28.83
C ASP A 88 71.41 -3.24 27.67
N THR A 89 71.67 -2.45 26.62
CA THR A 89 73.04 -2.31 26.09
C THR A 89 73.23 -0.98 25.32
N HIS A 90 74.48 -0.54 25.15
CA HIS A 90 74.85 0.87 24.92
C HIS A 90 75.85 1.03 23.76
N THR A 91 75.53 1.80 22.70
CA THR A 91 76.54 2.44 21.81
C THR A 91 76.02 3.62 20.96
N ASP A 92 76.30 4.83 21.45
CA ASP A 92 76.99 5.98 20.81
C ASP A 92 76.75 6.45 19.33
N ARG A 93 76.58 7.78 19.23
CA ARG A 93 77.18 8.76 18.27
C ARG A 93 76.51 9.27 16.96
N HIS A 94 76.74 10.58 16.77
CA HIS A 94 76.77 11.39 15.53
C HIS A 94 75.49 11.92 14.84
N ARG A 95 74.85 12.89 15.53
CA ARG A 95 74.59 14.27 15.04
C ARG A 95 74.99 14.59 13.58
N HIS A 96 74.05 15.08 12.76
CA HIS A 96 74.21 16.33 11.98
C HIS A 96 72.86 17.00 11.66
N ARG A 97 72.87 18.18 11.02
CA ARG A 97 71.80 19.21 11.00
C ARG A 97 71.59 19.74 9.57
N HIS A 98 70.35 20.02 9.15
CA HIS A 98 69.87 21.18 8.35
C HIS A 98 68.39 20.94 7.95
N ARG A 99 67.41 21.65 8.53
CA ARG A 99 66.84 22.94 8.08
C ARG A 99 66.27 22.92 6.65
N HIS A 100 64.95 22.67 6.53
CA HIS A 100 64.15 23.07 5.37
C HIS A 100 63.85 24.58 5.37
N THR A 101 63.67 25.16 4.18
CA THR A 101 62.87 26.38 3.95
C THR A 101 62.29 26.31 2.52
N GLN A 102 61.09 26.84 2.31
CA GLN A 102 60.39 26.83 1.01
C GLN A 102 60.92 27.93 0.07
N THR A 103 60.66 27.83 -1.25
CA THR A 103 59.69 28.68 -1.99
C THR A 103 59.83 28.48 -3.53
N HIS A 104 58.74 28.66 -4.28
CA HIS A 104 58.67 28.53 -5.75
C HIS A 104 59.43 29.62 -6.54
N THR A 105 59.73 29.35 -7.83
CA THR A 105 59.55 30.35 -8.91
C THR A 105 59.28 29.72 -10.29
N HIS A 106 58.62 30.48 -11.17
CA HIS A 106 58.27 30.16 -12.57
C HIS A 106 59.47 30.14 -13.56
N ARG A 107 59.31 29.50 -14.74
CA ARG A 107 59.06 30.22 -16.04
C ARG A 107 58.77 29.30 -17.26
N HIS A 108 57.98 29.81 -18.22
CA HIS A 108 57.73 29.22 -19.55
C HIS A 108 58.95 29.17 -20.48
N ARG A 109 58.93 28.27 -21.49
CA ARG A 109 59.16 28.70 -22.90
C ARG A 109 58.50 27.81 -23.99
N ARG A 110 57.86 28.49 -24.95
CA ARG A 110 57.41 28.12 -26.33
C ARG A 110 57.72 26.72 -26.92
N THR A 111 56.63 26.06 -27.34
CA THR A 111 56.34 25.47 -28.68
C THR A 111 57.44 24.80 -29.53
N ARG A 112 57.18 23.54 -29.91
CA ARG A 112 57.38 23.02 -31.29
C ARG A 112 56.28 22.00 -31.61
N THR A 113 55.70 22.08 -32.81
CA THR A 113 54.75 21.09 -33.35
C THR A 113 55.48 19.91 -33.97
N GLN A 114 54.97 18.69 -33.74
CA GLN A 114 55.09 17.59 -34.69
C GLN A 114 53.94 16.60 -34.52
N THR A 115 53.20 16.34 -35.59
CA THR A 115 52.07 15.41 -35.62
C THR A 115 52.57 13.99 -35.85
N HIS A 116 52.13 13.02 -35.06
CA HIS A 116 52.18 11.61 -35.45
C HIS A 116 50.90 10.88 -35.03
N ARG A 117 50.22 10.30 -36.02
CA ARG A 117 49.05 9.45 -35.85
C ARG A 117 49.50 8.03 -35.55
N HIS A 118 49.14 7.48 -34.40
CA HIS A 118 49.16 6.05 -34.16
C HIS A 118 47.78 5.57 -33.74
N THR A 119 47.19 4.71 -34.57
CA THR A 119 46.01 3.94 -34.22
C THR A 119 46.42 2.86 -33.22
N HIS A 120 45.66 2.69 -32.14
CA HIS A 120 45.71 1.48 -31.31
C HIS A 120 44.30 0.91 -31.19
N THR A 121 44.17 -0.40 -31.42
CA THR A 121 42.90 -1.13 -31.35
C THR A 121 42.53 -1.42 -29.90
N ASP A 122 41.24 -1.51 -29.59
CA ASP A 122 40.74 -1.86 -28.26
C ASP A 122 41.21 -3.23 -27.75
N THR A 123 41.40 -3.32 -26.44
CA THR A 123 41.33 -4.58 -25.69
C THR A 123 40.80 -4.30 -24.28
N HIS A 124 39.55 -3.80 -24.20
CA HIS A 124 38.90 -3.50 -22.93
C HIS A 124 38.58 -4.81 -22.17
N THR A 125 39.40 -5.13 -21.16
CA THR A 125 39.23 -6.34 -20.36
C THR A 125 38.10 -6.13 -19.34
N HIS A 126 36.93 -6.73 -19.61
CA HIS A 126 35.78 -6.67 -18.71
C HIS A 126 36.06 -7.44 -17.41
N THR A 127 36.28 -6.71 -16.32
CA THR A 127 36.39 -7.31 -14.98
C THR A 127 34.98 -7.54 -14.42
N HIS A 128 34.57 -8.81 -14.29
CA HIS A 128 33.26 -9.17 -13.75
C HIS A 128 33.24 -9.06 -12.22
N THR A 129 32.75 -7.94 -11.68
CA THR A 129 32.47 -7.79 -10.25
C THR A 129 31.23 -8.60 -9.87
N HIS A 130 31.42 -9.80 -9.32
CA HIS A 130 30.33 -10.61 -8.77
C HIS A 130 29.79 -10.01 -7.46
N THR A 131 28.77 -9.16 -7.54
CA THR A 131 28.01 -8.71 -6.37
C THR A 131 27.22 -9.90 -5.78
N HIS A 132 27.61 -10.34 -4.59
CA HIS A 132 27.13 -11.56 -3.97
C HIS A 132 25.72 -11.37 -3.36
N ILE A 133 24.65 -11.62 -4.15
CA ILE A 133 23.27 -11.54 -3.67
C ILE A 133 22.95 -12.73 -2.75
N HIS A 134 23.31 -12.59 -1.47
CA HIS A 134 23.09 -13.59 -0.43
C HIS A 134 22.28 -13.00 0.73
N ASN A 135 21.05 -12.54 0.45
CA ASN A 135 20.14 -11.99 1.46
C ASN A 135 18.63 -12.20 1.17
N LEU A 136 18.27 -13.21 0.36
CA LEU A 136 16.88 -13.53 0.03
C LEU A 136 16.48 -15.01 0.24
N ARG A 137 17.34 -15.84 0.86
CA ARG A 137 17.07 -17.28 1.07
C ARG A 137 16.65 -17.66 2.49
N CYS A 138 16.66 -16.72 3.45
CA CYS A 138 16.25 -16.97 4.84
C CYS A 138 15.23 -15.94 5.32
N VAL A 139 13.94 -16.13 5.02
CA VAL A 139 12.82 -16.32 5.99
C VAL A 139 11.56 -16.75 5.18
N PHE A 140 11.56 -17.96 4.61
CA PHE A 140 10.32 -18.60 4.11
C PHE A 140 10.44 -20.13 4.21
N GLN A 141 9.85 -20.71 5.25
CA GLN A 141 9.65 -22.15 5.42
C GLN A 141 8.27 -22.43 6.03
N SER A 142 7.24 -22.30 5.19
CA SER A 142 5.96 -23.02 5.31
C SER A 142 5.12 -22.77 4.05
N GLU A 143 4.90 -23.81 3.25
CA GLU A 143 3.75 -23.99 2.34
C GLU A 143 3.36 -22.80 1.43
N GLY A 144 4.00 -22.69 0.25
CA GLY A 144 3.61 -21.71 -0.79
C GLY A 144 4.41 -21.73 -2.10
N GLU A 145 5.24 -22.76 -2.34
CA GLU A 145 6.39 -22.66 -3.26
C GLU A 145 6.01 -22.54 -4.75
N GLY A 146 4.89 -23.12 -5.19
CA GLY A 146 4.50 -23.14 -6.60
C GLY A 146 4.22 -21.75 -7.20
N VAL A 147 3.35 -20.96 -6.56
CA VAL A 147 2.92 -19.65 -7.08
C VAL A 147 4.05 -18.62 -6.94
N ALA A 148 4.78 -18.64 -5.82
CA ALA A 148 5.91 -17.76 -5.60
C ALA A 148 7.04 -17.98 -6.63
N SER A 149 7.30 -19.24 -7.02
CA SER A 149 8.32 -19.54 -8.03
C SER A 149 7.91 -19.08 -9.44
N ALA A 150 6.64 -19.19 -9.82
CA ALA A 150 6.14 -18.71 -11.12
C ALA A 150 6.27 -17.19 -11.23
N MET A 151 5.74 -16.47 -10.24
CA MET A 151 5.76 -15.00 -10.17
C MET A 151 7.19 -14.42 -10.23
N VAL A 152 8.20 -15.10 -9.66
CA VAL A 152 9.60 -14.69 -9.77
C VAL A 152 10.17 -14.90 -11.19
N VAL A 153 9.78 -15.98 -11.88
CA VAL A 153 10.24 -16.26 -13.26
C VAL A 153 9.69 -15.26 -14.26
N GLU A 154 8.43 -14.85 -14.12
CA GLU A 154 7.80 -13.87 -15.02
C GLU A 154 8.35 -12.46 -14.81
N LYS A 155 8.65 -12.09 -13.56
CA LYS A 155 9.38 -10.86 -13.23
C LYS A 155 10.78 -10.83 -13.88
N LEU A 156 11.52 -11.93 -13.82
CA LEU A 156 12.83 -12.06 -14.49
C LEU A 156 12.75 -12.02 -16.03
N LYS A 157 11.61 -12.41 -16.62
CA LYS A 157 11.31 -12.24 -18.06
C LYS A 157 11.05 -10.77 -18.40
N LEU A 158 10.35 -10.03 -17.53
CA LEU A 158 10.08 -8.60 -17.70
C LEU A 158 11.35 -7.74 -17.54
N ASP A 159 12.16 -8.00 -16.51
CA ASP A 159 13.46 -7.32 -16.30
C ASP A 159 14.41 -7.51 -17.51
N LYS A 160 14.38 -8.68 -18.16
CA LYS A 160 15.11 -8.93 -19.42
C LYS A 160 14.56 -8.11 -20.59
N LYS A 161 13.24 -7.98 -20.75
CA LYS A 161 12.61 -7.13 -21.78
C LYS A 161 12.99 -5.66 -21.60
N VAL A 162 12.91 -5.14 -20.37
CA VAL A 162 13.32 -3.77 -20.00
C VAL A 162 14.79 -3.54 -20.32
N THR A 163 15.67 -4.51 -20.00
CA THR A 163 17.10 -4.42 -20.29
C THR A 163 17.39 -4.43 -21.79
N ALA A 164 16.71 -5.30 -22.56
CA ALA A 164 16.86 -5.34 -24.03
C ALA A 164 16.41 -4.04 -24.69
N MET A 165 15.29 -3.46 -24.24
CA MET A 165 14.81 -2.15 -24.68
C MET A 165 15.84 -1.04 -24.38
N LYS A 166 16.39 -0.98 -23.14
CA LYS A 166 17.42 0.00 -22.76
C LYS A 166 18.72 -0.15 -23.57
N ASN A 167 19.13 -1.37 -23.90
CA ASN A 167 20.30 -1.60 -24.75
C ASN A 167 20.05 -1.15 -26.19
N LEU A 168 18.85 -1.42 -26.75
CA LEU A 168 18.53 -1.05 -28.13
C LEU A 168 18.49 0.47 -28.30
N ILE A 169 17.83 1.22 -27.41
CA ILE A 169 17.78 2.70 -27.52
C ILE A 169 19.17 3.34 -27.38
N GLN A 170 20.09 2.75 -26.59
CA GLN A 170 21.50 3.20 -26.52
C GLN A 170 22.27 2.93 -27.83
N ILE A 171 22.02 1.80 -28.49
CA ILE A 171 22.60 1.47 -29.80
C ILE A 171 22.06 2.44 -30.87
N THR A 172 20.76 2.76 -30.85
CA THR A 172 20.15 3.77 -31.73
C THR A 172 20.75 5.16 -31.49
N ASP A 173 20.98 5.54 -30.24
CA ASP A 173 21.60 6.82 -29.87
C ASP A 173 23.03 6.97 -30.44
N GLN A 174 23.82 5.90 -30.37
CA GLN A 174 25.15 5.83 -31.00
C GLN A 174 25.05 5.88 -32.53
N ASN A 175 24.09 5.17 -33.13
CA ASN A 175 23.87 5.18 -34.57
C ASN A 175 23.43 6.55 -35.10
N ILE A 176 22.70 7.35 -34.31
CA ILE A 176 22.31 8.72 -34.65
C ILE A 176 23.50 9.68 -34.58
N LYS A 177 24.38 9.54 -33.59
CA LYS A 177 25.63 10.32 -33.51
C LYS A 177 26.54 10.03 -34.72
N MET A 178 26.76 8.76 -35.03
CA MET A 178 27.50 8.37 -36.25
C MET A 178 26.86 8.87 -37.55
N LEU A 179 25.53 9.04 -37.59
CA LEU A 179 24.81 9.58 -38.75
C LEU A 179 25.03 11.09 -38.89
N GLU A 180 24.99 11.83 -37.77
CA GLU A 180 25.33 13.26 -37.71
C GLU A 180 26.79 13.50 -38.11
N ASP A 181 27.75 12.76 -37.53
CA ASP A 181 29.17 12.84 -37.85
C ASP A 181 29.42 12.63 -39.36
N LEU A 182 28.81 11.58 -39.94
CA LEU A 182 28.93 11.23 -41.36
C LEU A 182 28.29 12.30 -42.27
N GLN A 183 27.21 12.94 -41.82
CA GLN A 183 26.53 13.98 -42.58
C GLN A 183 27.33 15.29 -42.57
N ASP A 184 27.86 15.70 -41.42
CA ASP A 184 28.68 16.90 -41.33
C ASP A 184 30.02 16.71 -42.07
N GLU A 185 30.58 15.49 -42.13
CA GLU A 185 31.72 15.17 -43.01
C GLU A 185 31.35 15.27 -44.51
N TYR A 186 30.16 14.77 -44.90
CA TYR A 186 29.66 14.85 -46.27
C TYR A 186 29.42 16.31 -46.69
N ASP A 187 28.76 17.11 -45.86
CA ASP A 187 28.48 18.53 -46.15
C ASP A 187 29.78 19.36 -46.20
N PHE A 188 30.76 19.06 -45.34
CA PHE A 188 32.10 19.66 -45.40
C PHE A 188 32.82 19.34 -46.72
N LYS A 189 32.80 18.08 -47.17
CA LYS A 189 33.39 17.67 -48.45
C LYS A 189 32.65 18.26 -49.64
N LEU A 190 31.32 18.28 -49.62
CA LEU A 190 30.48 18.87 -50.67
C LEU A 190 30.79 20.35 -50.87
N ASN A 191 30.92 21.11 -49.79
CA ASN A 191 31.27 22.53 -49.85
C ASN A 191 32.73 22.75 -50.25
N THR A 192 33.65 21.89 -49.81
CA THR A 192 35.06 21.90 -50.26
C THR A 192 35.18 21.67 -51.77
N LEU A 193 34.39 20.75 -52.33
CA LEU A 193 34.38 20.46 -53.77
C LEU A 193 33.78 21.61 -54.59
N LYS A 194 32.62 22.14 -54.19
CA LYS A 194 32.02 23.33 -54.82
C LYS A 194 32.99 24.52 -54.86
N ASN A 195 33.76 24.73 -53.80
CA ASN A 195 34.74 25.81 -53.76
C ASN A 195 35.94 25.54 -54.69
N ARG A 196 36.42 24.29 -54.79
CA ARG A 196 37.53 23.90 -55.68
C ARG A 196 37.15 23.83 -57.16
N GLU A 197 35.89 23.59 -57.50
CA GLU A 197 35.40 23.65 -58.89
C GLU A 197 35.33 25.09 -59.43
N ASN A 198 35.34 26.09 -58.55
CA ASN A 198 35.36 27.52 -58.91
C ASN A 198 36.76 28.17 -58.85
N ASP A 199 37.82 27.41 -58.51
CA ASP A 199 39.17 27.94 -58.35
C ASP A 199 40.01 27.80 -59.62
N VAL A 200 40.82 28.81 -59.95
CA VAL A 200 41.50 28.95 -61.25
C VAL A 200 42.66 27.97 -61.41
N ASN A 201 43.21 27.45 -60.30
CA ASN A 201 44.17 26.33 -60.26
C ASN A 201 43.47 25.02 -59.86
N GLY A 202 42.37 24.67 -60.55
CA GLY A 202 41.51 23.53 -60.22
C GLY A 202 42.19 22.15 -60.25
N LEU A 203 41.56 21.19 -59.57
CA LEU A 203 41.97 19.77 -59.52
C LEU A 203 42.04 19.13 -60.92
N THR A 204 42.89 18.11 -61.10
CA THR A 204 42.90 17.39 -62.37
C THR A 204 41.59 16.60 -62.56
N PRO A 205 41.14 16.34 -63.80
CA PRO A 205 39.86 15.65 -64.04
C PRO A 205 39.74 14.30 -63.34
N LYS A 206 40.85 13.55 -63.21
CA LYS A 206 40.89 12.25 -62.51
C LYS A 206 40.75 12.36 -60.99
N GLU A 207 41.22 13.46 -60.40
CA GLU A 207 41.03 13.73 -58.97
C GLU A 207 39.59 14.16 -58.70
N LEU A 208 39.01 15.00 -59.58
CA LEU A 208 37.61 15.41 -59.51
C LEU A 208 36.64 14.22 -59.63
N GLU A 209 36.92 13.30 -60.57
CA GLU A 209 36.17 12.05 -60.76
C GLU A 209 36.26 11.14 -59.53
N LYS A 210 37.46 11.00 -58.93
CA LYS A 210 37.69 10.21 -57.71
C LYS A 210 36.97 10.80 -56.49
N GLU A 211 36.99 12.11 -56.32
CA GLU A 211 36.24 12.79 -55.25
C GLU A 211 34.72 12.66 -55.46
N ARG A 212 34.23 12.82 -56.70
CA ARG A 212 32.81 12.60 -57.03
C ARG A 212 32.36 11.16 -56.77
N MET A 213 33.20 10.16 -57.05
CA MET A 213 32.94 8.76 -56.68
C MET A 213 32.92 8.56 -55.14
N THR A 214 33.83 9.23 -54.42
CA THR A 214 33.88 9.17 -52.95
C THR A 214 32.62 9.78 -52.32
N MET A 215 32.14 10.90 -52.86
CA MET A 215 30.86 11.52 -52.47
C MET A 215 29.65 10.63 -52.79
N GLY A 216 29.67 9.93 -53.93
CA GLY A 216 28.63 8.95 -54.28
C GLY A 216 28.53 7.83 -53.23
N ASN A 217 29.66 7.27 -52.81
CA ASN A 217 29.70 6.26 -51.74
C ASN A 217 29.18 6.81 -50.41
N MET A 218 29.66 7.99 -49.96
CA MET A 218 29.19 8.60 -48.71
C MET A 218 27.68 8.91 -48.72
N CYS A 219 27.13 9.31 -49.88
CA CYS A 219 25.68 9.51 -50.05
C CYS A 219 24.90 8.19 -49.90
N PHE A 220 25.42 7.09 -50.44
CA PHE A 220 24.84 5.75 -50.27
C PHE A 220 24.92 5.27 -48.81
N ASP A 221 26.07 5.44 -48.16
CA ASP A 221 26.27 5.09 -46.74
C ASP A 221 25.35 5.91 -45.82
N LEU A 222 25.18 7.21 -46.09
CA LEU A 222 24.19 8.06 -45.42
C LEU A 222 22.77 7.51 -45.58
N LYS A 223 22.33 7.21 -46.80
CA LYS A 223 20.97 6.66 -47.06
C LYS A 223 20.73 5.36 -46.29
N ASN A 224 21.69 4.44 -46.32
CA ASN A 224 21.62 3.18 -45.58
C ASN A 224 21.58 3.42 -44.05
N LYS A 225 22.39 4.34 -43.53
CA LYS A 225 22.44 4.67 -42.11
C LYS A 225 21.14 5.34 -41.64
N ARG A 226 20.57 6.26 -42.44
CA ARG A 226 19.26 6.89 -42.18
C ARG A 226 18.14 5.85 -42.11
N GLN A 227 18.05 4.95 -43.09
CA GLN A 227 17.07 3.85 -43.09
C GLN A 227 17.25 2.95 -41.86
N THR A 228 18.49 2.51 -41.58
CA THR A 228 18.83 1.67 -40.41
C THR A 228 18.38 2.30 -39.08
N VAL A 229 18.56 3.61 -38.92
CA VAL A 229 18.13 4.34 -37.71
C VAL A 229 16.61 4.41 -37.60
N VAL A 230 15.89 4.68 -38.69
CA VAL A 230 14.43 4.74 -38.70
C VAL A 230 13.81 3.37 -38.37
N ASP A 231 14.37 2.28 -38.91
CA ASP A 231 13.93 0.92 -38.58
C ASP A 231 14.22 0.55 -37.11
N GLN A 232 15.38 0.96 -36.58
CA GLN A 232 15.69 0.77 -35.16
C GLN A 232 14.73 1.54 -34.24
N LEU A 233 14.35 2.78 -34.58
CA LEU A 233 13.35 3.55 -33.81
C LEU A 233 11.96 2.89 -33.86
N ALA A 234 11.56 2.37 -35.03
CA ALA A 234 10.30 1.64 -35.17
C ALA A 234 10.25 0.35 -34.34
N GLU A 235 11.38 -0.37 -34.25
CA GLU A 235 11.54 -1.57 -33.43
C GLU A 235 11.62 -1.26 -31.92
N VAL A 236 12.33 -0.20 -31.51
CA VAL A 236 12.28 0.29 -30.11
C VAL A 236 10.83 0.57 -29.73
N LEU A 237 10.07 1.30 -30.55
CA LEU A 237 8.66 1.58 -30.26
C LEU A 237 7.80 0.31 -30.20
N ARG A 238 8.05 -0.69 -31.06
CA ARG A 238 7.33 -1.99 -31.01
C ARG A 238 7.63 -2.79 -29.74
N LEU A 239 8.88 -2.83 -29.30
CA LEU A 239 9.28 -3.47 -28.04
C LEU A 239 8.72 -2.72 -26.83
N THR A 240 8.74 -1.39 -26.88
CA THR A 240 8.22 -0.51 -25.83
C THR A 240 6.71 -0.66 -25.67
N GLU A 241 5.96 -0.71 -26.78
CA GLU A 241 4.52 -0.93 -26.82
C GLU A 241 4.13 -2.29 -26.22
N ALA A 242 4.79 -3.38 -26.63
CA ALA A 242 4.53 -4.72 -26.10
C ALA A 242 4.80 -4.82 -24.58
N LEU A 243 5.89 -4.22 -24.10
CA LEU A 243 6.23 -4.14 -22.68
C LEU A 243 5.25 -3.26 -21.90
N GLN A 244 4.81 -2.13 -22.50
CA GLN A 244 3.82 -1.23 -21.91
C GLN A 244 2.44 -1.91 -21.77
N THR A 245 2.04 -2.75 -22.73
CA THR A 245 0.83 -3.57 -22.62
C THR A 245 0.92 -4.49 -21.40
N GLU A 246 1.94 -5.36 -21.34
CA GLU A 246 2.20 -6.33 -20.25
C GLU A 246 2.22 -5.62 -18.87
N LEU A 247 2.87 -4.46 -18.77
CA LEU A 247 2.90 -3.64 -17.54
C LEU A 247 1.53 -3.07 -17.11
N ILE A 248 0.65 -2.74 -18.05
CA ILE A 248 -0.64 -2.08 -17.78
C ILE A 248 -1.78 -3.09 -17.64
N SER A 249 -1.77 -4.21 -18.37
CA SER A 249 -2.82 -5.23 -18.35
C SER A 249 -2.60 -6.36 -17.35
N GLU A 250 -1.36 -6.64 -16.93
CA GLU A 250 -1.03 -7.80 -16.07
C GLU A 250 -0.43 -7.33 -14.73
N GLU A 251 0.82 -6.85 -14.72
CA GLU A 251 1.55 -6.54 -13.47
C GLU A 251 0.93 -5.42 -12.61
N LEU A 252 0.36 -4.37 -13.24
CA LEU A 252 -0.30 -3.29 -12.51
C LEU A 252 -1.65 -3.74 -11.88
N PRO A 253 -2.56 -4.44 -12.59
CA PRO A 253 -3.71 -5.11 -11.99
C PRO A 253 -3.35 -6.11 -10.90
N GLU A 254 -2.35 -6.96 -11.08
CA GLU A 254 -1.89 -7.88 -10.04
C GLU A 254 -1.42 -7.14 -8.78
N TRP A 255 -0.64 -6.07 -8.93
CA TRP A 255 -0.20 -5.29 -7.78
C TRP A 255 -1.39 -4.64 -7.06
N LYS A 256 -2.42 -4.19 -7.79
CA LYS A 256 -3.67 -3.70 -7.18
C LYS A 256 -4.39 -4.81 -6.42
N GLN A 257 -4.46 -6.03 -6.94
CA GLN A 257 -5.03 -7.20 -6.24
C GLN A 257 -4.20 -7.59 -5.01
N ARG A 258 -2.87 -7.58 -5.10
CA ARG A 258 -1.97 -7.81 -3.96
C ARG A 258 -2.12 -6.72 -2.89
N GLN A 259 -2.28 -5.45 -3.29
CA GLN A 259 -2.63 -4.36 -2.36
C GLN A 259 -4.00 -4.58 -1.72
N GLN A 260 -5.01 -4.97 -2.49
CA GLN A 260 -6.37 -5.26 -1.99
C GLN A 260 -6.37 -6.36 -0.93
N THR A 261 -5.59 -7.42 -1.16
CA THR A 261 -5.37 -8.55 -0.24
C THR A 261 -4.60 -8.10 1.01
N ALA A 262 -3.53 -7.31 0.86
CA ALA A 262 -2.79 -6.75 1.98
C ALA A 262 -3.63 -5.77 2.82
N CYS A 263 -4.56 -5.02 2.20
CA CYS A 263 -5.48 -4.13 2.90
C CYS A 263 -6.43 -4.86 3.85
N ILE A 264 -6.69 -6.16 3.66
CA ILE A 264 -7.51 -6.99 4.56
C ILE A 264 -6.68 -7.89 5.49
N GLY A 265 -5.36 -7.72 5.54
CA GLY A 265 -4.45 -8.42 6.45
C GLY A 265 -3.63 -9.55 5.83
N GLY A 266 -3.72 -9.77 4.51
CA GLY A 266 -2.91 -10.75 3.80
C GLY A 266 -1.44 -10.34 3.60
N PRO A 267 -0.65 -11.14 2.86
CA PRO A 267 0.79 -10.99 2.76
C PRO A 267 1.25 -9.59 2.27
N PRO A 268 2.25 -8.94 2.93
CA PRO A 268 2.57 -7.54 2.72
C PRO A 268 3.39 -7.21 1.44
N ASN A 269 3.45 -8.11 0.46
CA ASN A 269 4.29 -7.98 -0.75
C ASN A 269 3.69 -7.03 -1.81
N ALA A 270 3.51 -5.77 -1.42
CA ALA A 270 2.98 -4.68 -2.24
C ALA A 270 4.01 -3.55 -2.51
N CYS A 271 5.31 -3.84 -2.47
CA CYS A 271 6.36 -2.88 -2.84
C CYS A 271 6.18 -2.41 -4.29
N LEU A 272 6.17 -1.09 -4.49
CA LEU A 272 6.02 -0.45 -5.82
C LEU A 272 7.34 -0.21 -6.55
N ASP A 273 8.49 -0.45 -5.93
CA ASP A 273 9.77 0.05 -6.44
C ASP A 273 10.21 -0.65 -7.74
N GLN A 274 9.91 -1.95 -7.89
CA GLN A 274 10.13 -2.69 -9.15
C GLN A 274 9.24 -2.14 -10.28
N LEU A 275 7.94 -1.95 -10.01
CA LEU A 275 6.99 -1.33 -10.95
C LEU A 275 7.42 0.08 -11.36
N GLN A 276 7.85 0.91 -10.40
CA GLN A 276 8.34 2.25 -10.68
C GLN A 276 9.60 2.22 -11.56
N ASN A 277 10.54 1.30 -11.32
CA ASN A 277 11.73 1.16 -12.17
C ASN A 277 11.35 0.83 -13.62
N TRP A 278 10.37 -0.06 -13.85
CA TRP A 278 9.91 -0.41 -15.18
C TRP A 278 9.13 0.71 -15.88
N PHE A 279 8.15 1.32 -15.20
CA PHE A 279 7.39 2.47 -15.73
C PHE A 279 8.32 3.65 -16.03
N THR A 280 9.33 3.90 -15.19
CA THR A 280 10.34 4.93 -15.43
C THR A 280 11.22 4.57 -16.63
N ALA A 281 11.70 3.33 -16.76
CA ALA A 281 12.48 2.87 -17.90
C ALA A 281 11.75 3.03 -19.25
N VAL A 282 10.44 2.75 -19.28
CA VAL A 282 9.60 2.96 -20.46
C VAL A 282 9.42 4.47 -20.73
N GLY A 283 9.18 5.28 -19.69
CA GLY A 283 9.06 6.74 -19.81
C GLY A 283 10.33 7.41 -20.33
N GLU A 284 11.50 7.07 -19.77
CA GLU A 284 12.83 7.51 -20.22
C GLU A 284 13.06 7.15 -21.70
N THR A 285 12.75 5.91 -22.09
CA THR A 285 12.92 5.43 -23.47
C THR A 285 12.03 6.21 -24.45
N LEU A 286 10.76 6.43 -24.11
CA LEU A 286 9.84 7.21 -24.95
C LEU A 286 10.25 8.68 -25.08
N GLN A 287 10.81 9.29 -24.02
CA GLN A 287 11.39 10.63 -24.11
C GLN A 287 12.64 10.65 -25.01
N GLN A 288 13.54 9.68 -24.87
CA GLN A 288 14.75 9.60 -25.68
C GLN A 288 14.43 9.38 -27.16
N VAL A 289 13.48 8.50 -27.49
CA VAL A 289 12.97 8.32 -28.86
C VAL A 289 12.42 9.63 -29.43
N ARG A 290 11.67 10.42 -28.66
CA ARG A 290 11.16 11.72 -29.14
C ARG A 290 12.24 12.78 -29.32
N GLN A 291 13.29 12.79 -28.49
CA GLN A 291 14.46 13.65 -28.70
C GLN A 291 15.23 13.24 -29.97
N GLN A 292 15.40 11.94 -30.19
CA GLN A 292 16.04 11.37 -31.36
C GLN A 292 15.25 11.67 -32.66
N LEU A 293 13.92 11.54 -32.66
CA LEU A 293 13.07 11.89 -33.80
C LEU A 293 13.18 13.39 -34.18
N LYS A 294 13.20 14.30 -33.20
CA LYS A 294 13.46 15.73 -33.44
C LYS A 294 14.83 15.97 -34.07
N LYS A 295 15.86 15.30 -33.58
CA LYS A 295 17.21 15.39 -34.15
C LYS A 295 17.28 14.86 -35.60
N LEU A 296 16.47 13.87 -35.96
CA LEU A 296 16.34 13.44 -37.36
C LEU A 296 15.66 14.50 -38.24
N GLN A 297 14.63 15.20 -37.73
CA GLN A 297 14.03 16.35 -38.43
C GLN A 297 15.04 17.50 -38.64
N GLU A 298 15.95 17.74 -37.69
CA GLU A 298 17.05 18.70 -37.83
C GLU A 298 18.07 18.27 -38.90
N LEU A 299 18.37 16.97 -39.02
CA LEU A 299 19.24 16.40 -40.06
C LEU A 299 18.59 16.38 -41.45
N GLU A 300 17.26 16.23 -41.54
CA GLU A 300 16.46 16.39 -42.77
C GLU A 300 16.53 17.84 -43.29
N GLN A 301 16.42 18.83 -42.39
CA GLN A 301 16.52 20.26 -42.74
C GLN A 301 17.90 20.65 -43.28
N LYS A 302 18.98 20.03 -42.80
CA LYS A 302 20.33 20.17 -43.38
C LYS A 302 20.42 19.54 -44.78
N LEU A 303 19.90 18.31 -44.94
CA LEU A 303 20.05 17.50 -46.16
C LEU A 303 18.84 16.58 -46.35
N THR A 304 18.17 16.70 -47.50
CA THR A 304 17.04 15.86 -47.92
C THR A 304 17.14 15.52 -49.41
N TYR A 305 16.40 14.50 -49.87
CA TYR A 305 16.43 13.98 -51.25
C TYR A 305 15.18 13.13 -51.53
N GLU A 306 14.94 12.79 -52.81
CA GLU A 306 13.82 11.92 -53.20
C GLU A 306 13.86 10.56 -52.48
N GLN A 307 12.73 10.19 -51.87
CA GLN A 307 12.55 8.96 -51.07
C GLN A 307 13.40 8.86 -49.80
N ASP A 308 13.72 9.98 -49.14
CA ASP A 308 14.40 9.96 -47.84
C ASP A 308 13.63 9.15 -46.77
N PRO A 309 14.24 8.13 -46.13
CA PRO A 309 13.63 7.42 -45.00
C PRO A 309 13.27 8.29 -43.80
N ILE A 310 13.94 9.44 -43.61
CA ILE A 310 13.63 10.38 -42.52
C ILE A 310 12.40 11.25 -42.83
N SER A 311 11.85 11.19 -44.06
CA SER A 311 10.83 12.14 -44.54
C SER A 311 9.77 12.53 -43.51
N GLN A 312 9.43 13.82 -43.47
CA GLN A 312 8.54 14.42 -42.48
C GLN A 312 7.27 13.59 -42.15
N GLU A 313 6.65 12.93 -43.13
CA GLU A 313 5.52 12.00 -42.92
C GLU A 313 5.87 10.79 -42.03
N LYS A 314 6.97 10.08 -42.34
CA LYS A 314 7.41 8.89 -41.59
C LYS A 314 7.80 9.27 -40.16
N THR A 315 8.60 10.32 -40.02
CA THR A 315 9.09 10.77 -38.70
C THR A 315 7.94 11.34 -37.85
N SER A 316 6.95 12.00 -38.46
CA SER A 316 5.71 12.43 -37.79
C SER A 316 4.85 11.24 -37.32
N SER A 317 4.74 10.17 -38.13
CA SER A 317 4.03 8.94 -37.73
C SER A 317 4.68 8.28 -36.51
N LEU A 318 6.02 8.18 -36.49
CA LEU A 318 6.76 7.65 -35.34
C LEU A 318 6.65 8.56 -34.10
N GLU A 319 6.69 9.89 -34.25
CA GLU A 319 6.48 10.80 -33.10
C GLU A 319 5.05 10.70 -32.56
N THR A 320 4.04 10.59 -33.42
CA THR A 320 2.64 10.42 -33.02
C THR A 320 2.46 9.15 -32.19
N ARG A 321 2.96 8.00 -32.67
CA ARG A 321 2.93 6.73 -31.93
C ARG A 321 3.68 6.82 -30.60
N ALA A 322 4.87 7.44 -30.57
CA ALA A 322 5.62 7.66 -29.34
C ALA A 322 4.86 8.54 -28.32
N LEU A 323 4.14 9.56 -28.80
CA LEU A 323 3.33 10.47 -27.99
C LEU A 323 2.08 9.79 -27.42
N GLU A 324 1.42 8.92 -28.18
CA GLU A 324 0.27 8.12 -27.74
C GLU A 324 0.67 7.09 -26.68
N LEU A 325 1.77 6.35 -26.91
CA LEU A 325 2.35 5.45 -25.91
C LEU A 325 2.69 6.20 -24.62
N PHE A 326 3.37 7.34 -24.70
CA PHE A 326 3.72 8.17 -23.53
C PHE A 326 2.48 8.70 -22.81
N ARG A 327 1.45 9.14 -23.53
CA ARG A 327 0.16 9.56 -22.95
C ARG A 327 -0.52 8.42 -22.19
N SER A 328 -0.57 7.23 -22.78
CA SER A 328 -1.15 6.01 -22.18
C SER A 328 -0.37 5.52 -20.96
N LEU A 329 0.96 5.60 -20.99
CA LEU A 329 1.81 5.26 -19.85
C LEU A 329 1.52 6.19 -18.67
N LEU A 330 1.52 7.50 -18.92
CA LEU A 330 1.31 8.51 -17.89
C LEU A 330 -0.08 8.38 -17.25
N SER A 331 -1.15 8.18 -18.04
CA SER A 331 -2.51 8.02 -17.51
C SER A 331 -2.67 6.84 -16.55
N HIS A 332 -1.95 5.73 -16.78
CA HIS A 332 -1.99 4.54 -15.92
C HIS A 332 -0.99 4.57 -14.75
N SER A 333 -0.01 5.49 -14.79
CA SER A 333 1.08 5.57 -13.81
C SER A 333 0.73 6.26 -12.49
N MET A 334 -0.45 6.89 -12.34
CA MET A 334 -0.89 7.47 -11.07
C MET A 334 -1.65 6.43 -10.24
N VAL A 335 -1.09 6.05 -9.08
CA VAL A 335 -1.66 5.01 -8.20
C VAL A 335 -1.83 5.48 -6.76
N VAL A 336 -2.82 4.91 -6.07
CA VAL A 336 -2.97 5.03 -4.62
C VAL A 336 -2.01 4.04 -3.96
N GLU A 337 -0.84 4.50 -3.48
CA GLU A 337 0.16 3.66 -2.81
C GLU A 337 -0.29 3.22 -1.41
N ARG A 338 -0.92 4.12 -0.63
CA ARG A 338 -1.56 3.79 0.65
C ARG A 338 -3.02 4.20 0.59
N GLN A 339 -3.90 3.21 0.64
CA GLN A 339 -5.35 3.37 0.64
C GLN A 339 -5.85 4.20 1.85
N PRO A 340 -7.02 4.86 1.76
CA PRO A 340 -7.58 5.70 2.83
C PRO A 340 -7.64 4.98 4.18
N CYS A 341 -6.98 5.54 5.21
CA CYS A 341 -6.91 4.93 6.54
C CYS A 341 -6.82 5.97 7.66
N MET A 342 -7.54 5.73 8.77
CA MET A 342 -7.46 6.54 9.99
C MET A 342 -6.23 6.15 10.83
N PRO A 343 -5.34 7.09 11.23
CA PRO A 343 -4.15 6.78 12.04
C PRO A 343 -4.43 6.07 13.37
N THR A 344 -5.64 6.21 13.92
CA THR A 344 -6.06 5.51 15.15
C THR A 344 -6.35 4.02 14.97
N HIS A 345 -6.56 3.56 13.73
CA HIS A 345 -6.92 2.18 13.40
C HIS A 345 -6.17 1.67 12.14
N PRO A 346 -4.83 1.56 12.17
CA PRO A 346 -4.02 1.19 10.99
C PRO A 346 -4.34 -0.20 10.42
N GLN A 347 -4.83 -1.13 11.25
CA GLN A 347 -5.30 -2.48 10.87
C GLN A 347 -6.68 -2.50 10.19
N ARG A 348 -7.31 -1.33 9.98
CA ARG A 348 -8.70 -1.17 9.52
C ARG A 348 -8.79 -0.07 8.46
N ALA A 349 -8.07 -0.26 7.35
CA ALA A 349 -8.15 0.60 6.17
C ALA A 349 -9.57 0.63 5.57
N LEU A 350 -9.84 1.62 4.71
CA LEU A 350 -11.10 1.82 3.98
C LEU A 350 -12.35 2.09 4.82
N VAL A 351 -12.32 1.93 6.14
CA VAL A 351 -13.37 2.39 7.06
C VAL A 351 -13.00 3.80 7.55
N LEU A 352 -13.86 4.79 7.29
CA LEU A 352 -13.61 6.20 7.60
C LEU A 352 -14.70 6.76 8.51
N LYS A 353 -14.32 7.35 9.66
CA LYS A 353 -15.27 8.02 10.57
C LYS A 353 -15.38 9.51 10.24
N THR A 354 -16.61 10.01 10.15
CA THR A 354 -16.89 11.46 9.99
C THR A 354 -16.27 12.28 11.12
N GLY A 355 -15.71 13.45 10.76
CA GLY A 355 -14.97 14.34 11.67
C GLY A 355 -13.59 13.85 12.13
N VAL A 356 -13.21 12.59 11.88
CA VAL A 356 -11.85 12.08 12.18
C VAL A 356 -10.93 12.33 10.98
N GLN A 357 -9.65 12.63 11.26
CA GLN A 357 -8.64 12.78 10.22
C GLN A 357 -8.22 11.41 9.66
N PHE A 358 -8.13 11.31 8.34
CA PHE A 358 -7.61 10.14 7.65
C PHE A 358 -6.48 10.52 6.70
N THR A 359 -5.63 9.53 6.41
CA THR A 359 -4.49 9.66 5.52
C THR A 359 -4.73 8.86 4.24
N VAL A 360 -4.18 9.35 3.12
CA VAL A 360 -4.07 8.62 1.86
C VAL A 360 -2.79 9.06 1.17
N LYS A 361 -2.10 8.13 0.50
CA LYS A 361 -0.84 8.41 -0.19
C LYS A 361 -0.93 7.99 -1.64
N LEU A 362 -0.62 8.92 -2.54
CA LEU A 362 -0.52 8.69 -3.98
C LEU A 362 0.96 8.61 -4.39
N ARG A 363 1.26 7.80 -5.39
CA ARG A 363 2.58 7.70 -6.02
C ARG A 363 2.44 7.73 -7.53
N PHE A 364 3.40 8.36 -8.20
CA PHE A 364 3.53 8.38 -9.64
C PHE A 364 4.65 7.41 -10.05
N LEU A 365 4.34 6.45 -10.91
CA LEU A 365 5.26 5.37 -11.28
C LEU A 365 6.30 5.77 -12.34
N VAL A 366 6.10 6.90 -13.03
CA VAL A 366 7.07 7.46 -13.98
C VAL A 366 7.92 8.52 -13.26
N LYS A 367 9.09 8.13 -12.76
CA LYS A 367 9.98 8.99 -11.96
C LYS A 367 10.86 9.85 -12.88
N LEU A 368 10.28 10.93 -13.41
CA LEU A 368 11.00 11.94 -14.19
C LEU A 368 11.18 13.24 -13.39
N GLN A 369 12.42 13.73 -13.35
CA GLN A 369 12.79 14.92 -12.56
C GLN A 369 12.01 16.17 -12.98
N GLU A 370 11.64 16.27 -14.26
CA GLU A 370 10.83 17.35 -14.83
C GLU A 370 9.49 17.54 -14.11
N PHE A 371 8.85 16.47 -13.63
CA PHE A 371 7.51 16.53 -13.04
C PHE A 371 7.50 16.90 -11.55
N ASN A 372 8.67 17.05 -10.91
CA ASN A 372 8.77 17.41 -9.50
C ASN A 372 8.12 18.80 -9.26
N TYR A 373 7.23 18.88 -8.27
CA TYR A 373 6.36 20.03 -7.99
C TYR A 373 5.36 20.47 -9.10
N GLN A 374 5.38 19.86 -10.29
CA GLN A 374 4.42 20.21 -11.35
C GLN A 374 3.03 19.60 -11.14
N LEU A 375 2.98 18.35 -10.66
CA LEU A 375 1.73 17.61 -10.46
C LEU A 375 0.96 18.10 -9.22
N LYS A 376 -0.08 18.91 -9.45
CA LYS A 376 -1.01 19.40 -8.42
C LYS A 376 -2.27 18.54 -8.39
N VAL A 377 -2.36 17.63 -7.42
CA VAL A 377 -3.45 16.65 -7.30
C VAL A 377 -4.57 17.18 -6.41
N LYS A 378 -5.82 17.02 -6.85
CA LYS A 378 -7.03 17.35 -6.10
C LYS A 378 -7.83 16.09 -5.78
N ALA A 379 -8.21 15.95 -4.51
CA ALA A 379 -9.09 14.89 -4.03
C ALA A 379 -10.56 15.32 -4.13
N PHE A 380 -11.41 14.39 -4.59
CA PHE A 380 -12.85 14.50 -4.68
C PHE A 380 -13.50 13.27 -4.02
N PHE A 381 -14.76 13.41 -3.60
CA PHE A 381 -15.55 12.32 -3.02
C PHE A 381 -16.78 12.09 -3.89
N ASP A 382 -17.03 10.83 -4.25
CA ASP A 382 -18.20 10.40 -5.03
C ASP A 382 -18.47 11.20 -6.33
N LYS A 383 -17.40 11.69 -6.98
CA LYS A 383 -17.47 12.64 -8.12
C LYS A 383 -18.44 12.19 -9.22
N ASP A 384 -18.31 10.95 -9.67
CA ASP A 384 -19.03 10.40 -10.82
C ASP A 384 -20.16 9.45 -10.38
N VAL A 385 -20.55 9.52 -9.10
CA VAL A 385 -21.62 8.69 -8.51
C VAL A 385 -22.98 9.33 -8.82
N THR A 386 -23.40 9.16 -10.08
CA THR A 386 -24.70 9.62 -10.63
C THR A 386 -25.83 9.43 -9.63
N GLU A 387 -26.63 10.49 -9.40
CA GLU A 387 -27.42 10.71 -8.18
C GLU A 387 -28.25 9.49 -7.70
N LYS A 388 -27.63 8.67 -6.84
CA LYS A 388 -28.28 7.50 -6.26
C LYS A 388 -29.31 7.95 -5.22
N LYS A 389 -30.60 7.87 -5.56
CA LYS A 389 -31.70 7.99 -4.59
C LYS A 389 -31.41 7.09 -3.37
N GLY A 390 -31.47 7.67 -2.18
CA GLY A 390 -31.27 6.98 -0.90
C GLY A 390 -29.85 7.01 -0.32
N PHE A 391 -28.80 7.33 -1.08
CA PHE A 391 -27.42 7.34 -0.57
C PHE A 391 -27.06 8.67 0.11
N ARG A 392 -26.29 8.60 1.22
CA ARG A 392 -25.70 9.77 1.88
C ARG A 392 -24.61 10.42 1.00
N LYS A 393 -24.51 11.75 1.01
CA LYS A 393 -23.44 12.52 0.34
C LYS A 393 -22.46 13.09 1.37
N PHE A 394 -21.16 13.13 1.05
CA PHE A 394 -20.11 13.62 1.94
C PHE A 394 -19.19 14.63 1.26
N ASN A 395 -18.77 15.65 2.01
CA ASN A 395 -17.77 16.63 1.59
C ASN A 395 -16.43 16.35 2.28
N ILE A 396 -15.34 16.51 1.52
CA ILE A 396 -13.97 16.53 2.05
C ILE A 396 -13.70 17.89 2.69
N LEU A 397 -13.26 17.88 3.94
CA LEU A 397 -12.71 19.03 4.66
C LEU A 397 -11.20 18.87 4.83
N GLY A 398 -10.52 19.99 5.07
CA GLY A 398 -9.06 20.06 5.12
C GLY A 398 -8.43 20.30 3.74
N THR A 399 -7.13 20.06 3.64
CA THR A 399 -6.33 20.34 2.45
C THR A 399 -6.60 19.33 1.33
N ASN A 400 -7.66 19.55 0.55
CA ASN A 400 -8.07 18.67 -0.55
C ASN A 400 -7.21 18.80 -1.83
N ILE A 401 -6.16 19.62 -1.83
CA ILE A 401 -5.21 19.76 -2.93
C ILE A 401 -3.78 19.64 -2.40
N LYS A 402 -2.98 18.72 -2.94
CA LYS A 402 -1.59 18.45 -2.58
C LYS A 402 -0.74 18.41 -3.84
N VAL A 403 0.42 19.06 -3.82
CA VAL A 403 1.42 18.96 -4.89
C VAL A 403 2.28 17.71 -4.66
N MET A 404 2.54 16.94 -5.70
CA MET A 404 3.49 15.83 -5.62
C MET A 404 4.93 16.35 -5.58
N ASN A 405 5.75 15.78 -4.69
CA ASN A 405 7.18 16.04 -4.62
C ASN A 405 7.97 14.72 -4.49
N MET A 406 9.29 14.81 -4.62
CA MET A 406 10.19 13.66 -4.48
C MET A 406 10.82 13.55 -3.07
N GLU A 407 10.62 14.57 -2.22
CA GLU A 407 11.22 14.68 -0.88
C GLU A 407 10.54 13.73 0.13
N GLU A 408 9.20 13.64 0.10
CA GLU A 408 8.40 12.90 1.07
C GLU A 408 8.51 11.37 0.96
N SER A 409 9.28 10.82 0.01
CA SER A 409 9.19 9.39 -0.38
C SER A 409 10.44 8.81 -1.04
N ASN A 410 11.61 8.88 -0.40
CA ASN A 410 12.85 8.23 -0.87
C ASN A 410 13.22 8.57 -2.33
N GLY A 411 12.95 9.82 -2.78
CA GLY A 411 13.17 10.22 -4.17
C GLY A 411 12.14 9.67 -5.16
N SER A 412 10.94 9.26 -4.71
CA SER A 412 9.78 8.94 -5.55
C SER A 412 8.79 10.09 -5.59
N LEU A 413 8.26 10.40 -6.78
CA LEU A 413 7.23 11.42 -6.93
C LEU A 413 5.92 10.95 -6.29
N ALA A 414 5.52 11.58 -5.19
CA ALA A 414 4.40 11.17 -4.36
C ALA A 414 3.67 12.36 -3.73
N ALA A 415 2.42 12.13 -3.32
CA ALA A 415 1.60 13.09 -2.57
C ALA A 415 0.92 12.38 -1.39
N GLU A 416 1.33 12.71 -0.16
CA GLU A 416 0.63 12.26 1.05
C GLU A 416 -0.33 13.36 1.55
N PHE A 417 -1.61 13.02 1.65
CA PHE A 417 -2.62 13.83 2.33
C PHE A 417 -2.78 13.28 3.75
N ARG A 418 -2.55 14.11 4.78
CA ARG A 418 -2.56 13.67 6.19
C ARG A 418 -3.78 14.11 7.03
N HIS A 419 -4.44 15.19 6.61
CA HIS A 419 -5.45 15.89 7.41
C HIS A 419 -6.79 16.01 6.66
N LEU A 420 -7.13 15.02 5.82
CA LEU A 420 -8.45 14.95 5.20
C LEU A 420 -9.48 14.53 6.25
N GLN A 421 -10.67 15.13 6.22
CA GLN A 421 -11.81 14.77 7.06
C GLN A 421 -13.06 14.65 6.19
N LEU A 422 -14.00 13.79 6.58
CA LEU A 422 -15.33 13.72 5.94
C LEU A 422 -16.40 14.37 6.81
N LYS A 423 -17.26 15.19 6.18
CA LYS A 423 -18.47 15.74 6.80
C LYS A 423 -19.69 15.47 5.91
N GLU A 424 -20.74 14.92 6.51
CA GLU A 424 -22.01 14.62 5.85
C GLU A 424 -22.70 15.89 5.32
N GLN A 425 -23.15 15.84 4.07
CA GLN A 425 -23.90 16.92 3.43
C GLN A 425 -25.40 16.75 3.71
N LYS A 426 -25.86 17.35 4.81
CA LYS A 426 -27.28 17.35 5.18
C LYS A 426 -28.09 18.29 4.27
N VAL A 427 -28.82 17.72 3.32
CA VAL A 427 -29.77 18.44 2.47
C VAL A 427 -31.14 18.49 3.17
N ALA A 428 -31.72 19.69 3.28
CA ALA A 428 -33.08 19.84 3.81
C ALA A 428 -34.10 19.36 2.75
N GLY A 429 -34.83 18.28 3.07
CA GLY A 429 -35.88 17.74 2.20
C GLY A 429 -36.13 16.25 2.45
N ASN A 430 -35.08 15.43 2.33
CA ASN A 430 -35.18 13.97 2.48
C ASN A 430 -34.55 13.48 3.79
N ARG A 431 -35.36 12.89 4.67
CA ARG A 431 -34.87 11.94 5.68
C ARG A 431 -34.61 10.61 4.97
N THR A 432 -33.38 10.36 4.55
CA THR A 432 -32.99 9.15 3.78
C THR A 432 -32.91 7.89 4.65
N ASN A 433 -34.03 7.51 5.26
CA ASN A 433 -34.18 6.22 5.93
C ASN A 433 -34.70 5.12 4.98
N GLU A 434 -35.01 5.46 3.73
CA GLU A 434 -35.50 4.55 2.68
C GLU A 434 -34.38 4.16 1.68
N GLY A 435 -33.17 3.94 2.20
CA GLY A 435 -32.12 3.25 1.47
C GLY A 435 -32.27 1.72 1.61
N PRO A 436 -32.12 0.91 0.54
CA PRO A 436 -32.16 -0.54 0.64
C PRO A 436 -30.90 -1.16 1.28
N LEU A 437 -29.88 -0.35 1.57
CA LEU A 437 -28.64 -0.72 2.23
C LEU A 437 -28.54 -0.04 3.59
N ILE A 438 -27.91 -0.72 4.56
CA ILE A 438 -27.56 -0.09 5.84
C ILE A 438 -26.31 0.79 5.70
N VAL A 439 -26.13 1.73 6.64
CA VAL A 439 -24.98 2.67 6.73
C VAL A 439 -23.59 2.02 6.60
N THR A 440 -23.45 0.73 6.90
CA THR A 440 -22.18 -0.02 6.79
C THR A 440 -22.06 -0.87 5.52
N GLU A 441 -23.11 -0.95 4.70
CA GLU A 441 -23.14 -1.58 3.36
C GLU A 441 -23.07 -0.53 2.24
N GLU A 442 -23.21 0.75 2.57
CA GLU A 442 -22.97 1.87 1.64
C GLU A 442 -21.47 2.01 1.33
N LEU A 443 -21.14 1.86 0.04
CA LEU A 443 -19.79 2.03 -0.50
C LEU A 443 -19.66 3.35 -1.27
N HIS A 444 -18.61 4.09 -0.93
CA HIS A 444 -18.23 5.38 -1.51
C HIS A 444 -16.86 5.30 -2.19
N SER A 445 -16.48 6.33 -2.95
CA SER A 445 -15.21 6.38 -3.68
C SER A 445 -14.49 7.73 -3.53
N ILE A 446 -13.16 7.70 -3.40
CA ILE A 446 -12.32 8.90 -3.42
C ILE A 446 -11.58 8.95 -4.76
N SER A 447 -11.91 9.94 -5.59
CA SER A 447 -11.25 10.21 -6.87
C SER A 447 -10.12 11.21 -6.66
N PHE A 448 -8.99 10.99 -7.32
CA PHE A 448 -7.85 11.90 -7.31
C PHE A 448 -7.52 12.33 -8.73
N GLU A 449 -7.57 13.63 -8.98
CA GLU A 449 -7.35 14.20 -10.31
C GLU A 449 -6.14 15.12 -10.34
N SER A 450 -5.37 15.08 -11.42
CA SER A 450 -4.33 16.06 -11.73
C SER A 450 -4.32 16.35 -13.22
N GLU A 451 -3.96 17.57 -13.62
CA GLU A 451 -3.67 17.89 -15.03
C GLU A 451 -2.17 18.11 -15.18
N LEU A 452 -1.53 17.31 -16.04
CA LEU A 452 -0.14 17.47 -16.44
C LEU A 452 -0.09 18.20 -17.79
N GLN A 453 0.80 19.19 -17.87
CA GLN A 453 1.17 19.89 -19.10
C GLN A 453 2.69 19.80 -19.25
N PRO A 454 3.23 18.79 -19.95
CA PRO A 454 4.66 18.67 -20.17
C PRO A 454 5.14 19.85 -21.03
N SER A 455 6.03 20.67 -20.46
CA SER A 455 6.46 21.96 -20.99
C SER A 455 7.03 21.91 -22.42
N GLN A 456 7.48 20.74 -22.88
CA GLN A 456 8.06 20.53 -24.22
C GLN A 456 7.07 19.99 -25.28
N SER A 457 5.77 19.89 -24.98
CA SER A 457 4.79 19.24 -25.89
C SER A 457 3.41 19.90 -26.00
N GLY A 458 3.08 20.89 -25.18
CA GLY A 458 1.76 21.54 -25.17
C GLY A 458 0.57 20.62 -24.80
N LEU A 459 0.84 19.34 -24.51
CA LEU A 459 -0.18 18.31 -24.39
C LEU A 459 -0.84 18.33 -23.01
N LYS A 460 -2.16 18.55 -22.96
CA LYS A 460 -2.93 18.40 -21.72
C LYS A 460 -3.24 16.92 -21.48
N ILE A 461 -2.64 16.34 -20.44
CA ILE A 461 -2.91 14.99 -19.96
C ILE A 461 -3.69 15.10 -18.66
N LYS A 462 -4.92 14.58 -18.64
CA LYS A 462 -5.67 14.39 -17.40
C LYS A 462 -5.29 13.06 -16.79
N LEU A 463 -4.94 13.08 -15.51
CA LEU A 463 -4.61 11.92 -14.70
C LEU A 463 -5.75 11.74 -13.70
N GLU A 464 -6.36 10.56 -13.68
CA GLU A 464 -7.39 10.16 -12.72
C GLU A 464 -6.94 8.86 -12.05
N THR A 465 -7.08 8.76 -10.73
CA THR A 465 -6.97 7.48 -10.02
C THR A 465 -7.98 7.42 -8.88
N LEU A 466 -8.34 6.22 -8.45
CA LEU A 466 -9.40 5.97 -7.47
C LEU A 466 -8.88 5.14 -6.30
N SER A 467 -9.38 5.43 -5.09
CA SER A 467 -9.24 4.50 -3.98
C SER A 467 -10.03 3.22 -4.24
N LEU A 468 -9.71 2.14 -3.52
CA LEU A 468 -10.70 1.09 -3.27
C LEU A 468 -11.92 1.71 -2.55
N PRO A 469 -13.13 1.12 -2.65
CA PRO A 469 -14.30 1.69 -2.02
C PRO A 469 -14.20 1.79 -0.49
N VAL A 470 -14.75 2.87 0.05
CA VAL A 470 -14.69 3.20 1.48
C VAL A 470 -16.08 3.17 2.13
N VAL A 471 -16.14 2.72 3.39
CA VAL A 471 -17.36 2.73 4.20
C VAL A 471 -17.31 3.91 5.17
N VAL A 472 -18.33 4.77 5.16
CA VAL A 472 -18.37 6.00 5.98
C VAL A 472 -19.28 5.85 7.20
N ILE A 473 -18.65 5.77 8.38
CA ILE A 473 -19.29 5.60 9.69
C ILE A 473 -19.40 6.92 10.47
N SER A 474 -20.33 6.98 11.41
CA SER A 474 -20.52 8.11 12.32
C SER A 474 -20.04 7.81 13.75
N ASN A 475 -20.09 6.55 14.18
CA ASN A 475 -19.60 6.10 15.48
C ASN A 475 -18.66 4.88 15.34
N VAL A 476 -17.66 4.77 16.23
CA VAL A 476 -16.68 3.68 16.25
C VAL A 476 -17.35 2.33 16.55
N SER A 477 -18.51 2.33 17.23
CA SER A 477 -19.35 1.12 17.40
C SER A 477 -19.82 0.49 16.08
N GLN A 478 -19.79 1.23 14.97
CA GLN A 478 -20.11 0.74 13.63
C GLN A 478 -18.89 0.16 12.88
N LEU A 479 -17.67 0.38 13.39
CA LEU A 479 -16.43 -0.05 12.74
C LEU A 479 -16.35 -1.57 12.51
N PRO A 480 -16.74 -2.45 13.45
CA PRO A 480 -16.76 -3.90 13.21
C PRO A 480 -17.63 -4.30 12.01
N SER A 481 -18.84 -3.74 11.88
CA SER A 481 -19.73 -3.99 10.74
C SER A 481 -19.25 -3.34 9.45
N GLY A 482 -18.69 -2.12 9.50
CA GLY A 482 -18.11 -1.48 8.31
C GLY A 482 -16.90 -2.24 7.78
N TRP A 483 -16.07 -2.79 8.67
CA TRP A 483 -14.95 -3.66 8.29
C TRP A 483 -15.42 -5.00 7.71
N ALA A 484 -16.51 -5.58 8.21
CA ALA A 484 -17.12 -6.78 7.63
C ALA A 484 -17.39 -6.60 6.12
N SER A 485 -17.91 -5.43 5.74
CA SER A 485 -18.17 -5.06 4.35
C SER A 485 -16.89 -4.89 3.54
N ILE A 486 -15.85 -4.29 4.12
CA ILE A 486 -14.53 -4.16 3.49
C ILE A 486 -13.87 -5.55 3.27
N LEU A 487 -13.99 -6.48 4.22
CA LEU A 487 -13.55 -7.87 4.05
C LEU A 487 -14.31 -8.55 2.91
N TRP A 488 -15.65 -8.50 2.92
CA TRP A 488 -16.47 -9.20 1.94
C TRP A 488 -16.28 -8.67 0.51
N TYR A 489 -16.09 -7.36 0.37
CA TYR A 489 -15.77 -6.73 -0.90
C TYR A 489 -14.41 -7.19 -1.43
N ASN A 490 -13.35 -6.99 -0.63
CA ASN A 490 -11.97 -7.24 -1.07
C ASN A 490 -11.61 -8.73 -1.20
N MET A 491 -12.41 -9.63 -0.63
CA MET A 491 -12.30 -11.08 -0.82
C MET A 491 -12.95 -11.58 -2.11
N LEU A 492 -13.99 -10.90 -2.63
CA LEU A 492 -14.88 -11.45 -3.66
C LEU A 492 -15.00 -10.61 -4.95
N THR A 493 -14.45 -9.40 -5.02
CA THR A 493 -14.40 -8.64 -6.29
C THR A 493 -13.07 -7.95 -6.51
N THR A 494 -12.53 -8.13 -7.73
CA THR A 494 -11.38 -7.40 -8.28
C THR A 494 -11.79 -6.11 -9.01
N GLU A 495 -13.09 -5.88 -9.24
CA GLU A 495 -13.60 -4.63 -9.81
C GLU A 495 -13.55 -3.50 -8.78
N PRO A 496 -12.79 -2.41 -8.98
CA PRO A 496 -12.67 -1.35 -7.98
C PRO A 496 -13.85 -0.35 -7.96
N LYS A 497 -14.72 -0.35 -8.99
CA LYS A 497 -15.82 0.63 -9.13
C LYS A 497 -17.21 0.10 -8.72
N ASN A 498 -17.33 -1.12 -8.19
CA ASN A 498 -18.63 -1.74 -7.90
C ASN A 498 -19.31 -1.23 -6.62
N LEU A 499 -19.70 0.06 -6.61
CA LEU A 499 -20.40 0.73 -5.50
C LEU A 499 -21.89 0.32 -5.34
N ARG A 500 -22.26 -0.88 -5.83
CA ARG A 500 -23.59 -1.50 -5.72
C ARG A 500 -23.55 -2.95 -5.23
N PHE A 501 -22.36 -3.49 -4.97
CA PHE A 501 -22.08 -4.86 -4.55
C PHE A 501 -23.04 -5.42 -3.48
N PHE A 502 -23.35 -4.67 -2.42
CA PHE A 502 -24.24 -5.12 -1.35
C PHE A 502 -25.75 -5.17 -1.69
N LEU A 503 -26.17 -4.72 -2.88
CA LEU A 503 -27.55 -4.93 -3.35
C LEU A 503 -27.81 -6.40 -3.74
N SER A 504 -26.76 -7.13 -4.14
CA SER A 504 -26.82 -8.55 -4.50
C SER A 504 -25.48 -9.21 -4.15
N PRO A 505 -25.13 -9.31 -2.85
CA PRO A 505 -23.79 -9.67 -2.43
C PRO A 505 -23.50 -11.15 -2.75
N PRO A 506 -22.37 -11.47 -3.41
CA PRO A 506 -21.99 -12.84 -3.69
C PRO A 506 -21.75 -13.64 -2.40
N SER A 507 -21.89 -14.96 -2.49
CA SER A 507 -21.51 -15.89 -1.41
C SER A 507 -20.02 -16.19 -1.48
N ALA A 508 -19.34 -16.22 -0.34
CA ALA A 508 -17.93 -16.60 -0.27
C ALA A 508 -17.78 -18.12 -0.27
N THR A 509 -16.67 -18.65 -0.81
CA THR A 509 -16.27 -20.03 -0.49
C THR A 509 -15.67 -20.10 0.91
N TRP A 510 -15.80 -21.24 1.58
CA TRP A 510 -15.16 -21.44 2.87
C TRP A 510 -13.63 -21.35 2.78
N ALA A 511 -13.01 -21.83 1.70
CA ALA A 511 -11.57 -21.71 1.47
C ALA A 511 -11.07 -20.26 1.59
N GLN A 512 -11.69 -19.34 0.83
CA GLN A 512 -11.35 -17.91 0.85
C GLN A 512 -11.62 -17.29 2.22
N LEU A 513 -12.77 -17.61 2.84
CA LEU A 513 -13.15 -17.02 4.12
C LEU A 513 -12.26 -17.52 5.28
N ALA A 514 -11.84 -18.78 5.26
CA ALA A 514 -10.95 -19.36 6.26
C ALA A 514 -9.58 -18.67 6.28
N GLU A 515 -9.03 -18.40 5.08
CA GLU A 515 -7.77 -17.68 4.92
C GLU A 515 -7.90 -16.23 5.42
N VAL A 516 -8.91 -15.50 4.96
CA VAL A 516 -9.20 -14.11 5.38
C VAL A 516 -9.45 -14.02 6.89
N LEU A 517 -10.14 -15.00 7.50
CA LEU A 517 -10.32 -15.09 8.95
C LEU A 517 -8.98 -15.28 9.67
N SER A 518 -8.12 -16.19 9.19
CA SER A 518 -6.80 -16.41 9.78
C SER A 518 -5.93 -15.14 9.73
N TRP A 519 -5.99 -14.39 8.62
CA TRP A 519 -5.34 -13.09 8.47
C TRP A 519 -5.79 -12.05 9.49
N GLN A 520 -7.03 -12.10 10.00
CA GLN A 520 -7.47 -11.17 11.06
C GLN A 520 -6.72 -11.42 12.38
N PHE A 521 -6.43 -12.69 12.69
CA PHE A 521 -5.68 -13.06 13.89
C PHE A 521 -4.19 -12.78 13.74
N SER A 522 -3.58 -13.05 12.58
CA SER A 522 -2.16 -12.71 12.33
C SER A 522 -1.90 -11.22 12.10
N SER A 523 -2.92 -10.43 11.76
CA SER A 523 -2.81 -8.96 11.68
C SER A 523 -2.81 -8.28 13.05
N VAL A 524 -3.40 -8.93 14.06
CA VAL A 524 -3.60 -8.39 15.43
C VAL A 524 -2.67 -9.05 16.45
N THR A 525 -2.21 -10.26 16.18
CA THR A 525 -1.42 -11.12 17.08
C THR A 525 -0.28 -11.78 16.31
N LYS A 526 0.63 -12.51 16.99
CA LYS A 526 1.75 -13.20 16.35
C LYS A 526 1.36 -14.47 15.56
N ARG A 527 0.11 -14.93 15.63
CA ARG A 527 -0.34 -16.19 14.99
C ARG A 527 -1.74 -16.08 14.38
N GLY A 528 -1.95 -16.79 13.28
CA GLY A 528 -3.27 -17.03 12.70
C GLY A 528 -4.05 -18.12 13.45
N LEU A 529 -5.12 -18.59 12.82
CA LEU A 529 -5.92 -19.74 13.25
C LEU A 529 -5.29 -21.04 12.71
N ASN A 530 -5.38 -22.12 13.49
CA ASN A 530 -4.98 -23.46 13.05
C ASN A 530 -6.14 -24.21 12.38
N GLN A 531 -5.85 -25.35 11.74
CA GLN A 531 -6.87 -26.11 11.00
C GLN A 531 -8.02 -26.63 11.88
N GLU A 532 -7.79 -26.92 13.17
CA GLU A 532 -8.86 -27.35 14.08
C GLU A 532 -9.82 -26.21 14.44
N GLN A 533 -9.27 -25.04 14.76
CA GLN A 533 -10.03 -23.81 15.00
C GLN A 533 -10.85 -23.43 13.75
N LEU A 534 -10.24 -23.52 12.56
CA LEU A 534 -10.93 -23.31 11.29
C LEU A 534 -12.03 -24.36 11.05
N ASN A 535 -11.78 -25.65 11.31
CA ASN A 535 -12.79 -26.70 11.18
C ASN A 535 -14.02 -26.46 12.09
N MET A 536 -13.80 -25.97 13.32
CA MET A 536 -14.89 -25.61 14.25
C MET A 536 -15.72 -24.43 13.72
N LEU A 537 -15.05 -23.40 13.18
CA LEU A 537 -15.73 -22.25 12.57
C LEU A 537 -16.49 -22.63 11.27
N ALA A 538 -15.95 -23.58 10.49
CA ALA A 538 -16.61 -24.15 9.32
C ALA A 538 -17.90 -24.89 9.71
N ASP A 539 -17.81 -25.80 10.69
CA ASP A 539 -18.95 -26.56 11.21
C ASP A 539 -20.02 -25.62 11.81
N LYS A 540 -19.62 -24.48 12.39
CA LYS A 540 -20.52 -23.44 12.93
C LYS A 540 -21.22 -22.59 11.87
N LEU A 541 -20.58 -22.31 10.73
CA LEU A 541 -21.15 -21.51 9.64
C LEU A 541 -21.97 -22.33 8.64
N LEU A 542 -21.48 -23.50 8.25
CA LEU A 542 -22.08 -24.38 7.24
C LEU A 542 -22.98 -25.48 7.87
N GLY A 543 -22.78 -25.78 9.16
CA GLY A 543 -23.42 -26.91 9.85
C GLY A 543 -22.72 -28.24 9.57
N HIS A 544 -22.76 -29.16 10.54
CA HIS A 544 -22.11 -30.48 10.45
C HIS A 544 -22.47 -31.32 9.19
N LYS A 545 -23.60 -31.02 8.52
CA LYS A 545 -24.02 -31.72 7.29
C LYS A 545 -23.20 -31.35 6.05
N ALA A 546 -22.40 -30.28 6.08
CA ALA A 546 -21.65 -29.79 4.92
C ALA A 546 -20.29 -30.49 4.68
N MET A 547 -19.89 -31.45 5.53
CA MET A 547 -18.64 -32.23 5.41
C MET A 547 -17.36 -31.39 5.18
N ARG A 548 -17.28 -30.19 5.77
CA ARG A 548 -16.10 -29.30 5.76
C ARG A 548 -15.52 -29.01 4.37
N LYS A 549 -16.33 -29.08 3.31
CA LYS A 549 -15.87 -28.88 1.92
C LYS A 549 -15.31 -27.46 1.72
N PRO A 550 -14.12 -27.30 1.09
CA PRO A 550 -13.55 -25.97 0.79
C PRO A 550 -14.48 -25.08 -0.05
N GLU A 551 -15.26 -25.70 -0.94
CA GLU A 551 -16.25 -25.08 -1.82
C GLU A 551 -17.54 -24.63 -1.11
N GLY A 552 -17.68 -24.87 0.21
CA GLY A 552 -18.89 -24.56 0.96
C GLY A 552 -19.27 -23.07 0.86
N LEU A 553 -20.39 -22.78 0.22
CA LEU A 553 -20.84 -21.40 -0.02
C LEU A 553 -21.50 -20.78 1.21
N ILE A 554 -21.01 -19.61 1.60
CA ILE A 554 -21.44 -18.86 2.78
C ILE A 554 -22.05 -17.54 2.32
N PRO A 555 -23.38 -17.34 2.45
CA PRO A 555 -24.01 -16.07 2.11
C PRO A 555 -23.61 -14.95 3.08
N TRP A 556 -23.47 -13.72 2.57
CA TRP A 556 -23.25 -12.52 3.39
C TRP A 556 -24.20 -12.40 4.59
N ALA A 557 -25.47 -12.79 4.39
CA ALA A 557 -26.49 -12.79 5.43
C ALA A 557 -26.19 -13.73 6.62
N ARG A 558 -25.42 -14.81 6.43
CA ARG A 558 -24.97 -15.70 7.52
C ARG A 558 -23.73 -15.17 8.24
N PHE A 559 -22.90 -14.39 7.55
CA PHE A 559 -21.66 -13.82 8.10
C PHE A 559 -21.91 -12.57 8.94
N CYS A 560 -22.67 -11.59 8.42
CA CYS A 560 -22.82 -10.27 9.03
C CYS A 560 -24.26 -9.85 9.36
N LYS A 561 -25.30 -10.62 8.97
CA LYS A 561 -26.69 -10.41 9.44
C LYS A 561 -27.04 -11.48 10.49
N GLY A 562 -28.00 -11.18 11.36
CA GLY A 562 -28.40 -12.10 12.44
C GLY A 562 -29.21 -13.27 11.89
N ALA A 563 -28.89 -14.50 12.30
CA ALA A 563 -29.64 -15.69 11.87
C ALA A 563 -31.00 -15.84 12.57
N THR A 564 -31.15 -15.25 13.76
CA THR A 564 -32.41 -15.14 14.53
C THR A 564 -32.35 -13.85 15.35
N GLU A 565 -33.50 -13.35 15.83
CA GLU A 565 -33.57 -12.10 16.64
C GLU A 565 -32.78 -12.16 17.96
N LYS A 566 -32.50 -13.36 18.47
CA LYS A 566 -31.69 -13.60 19.68
C LYS A 566 -30.22 -13.92 19.38
N SER A 567 -29.83 -14.05 18.11
CA SER A 567 -28.45 -14.33 17.69
C SER A 567 -27.76 -13.07 17.18
N PHE A 568 -26.62 -12.72 17.77
CA PHE A 568 -25.69 -11.80 17.14
C PHE A 568 -25.10 -12.40 15.84
N PRO A 569 -24.67 -11.57 14.87
CA PRO A 569 -23.95 -12.03 13.68
C PRO A 569 -22.62 -12.71 14.02
N PHE A 570 -22.23 -13.71 13.23
CA PHE A 570 -20.96 -14.43 13.37
C PHE A 570 -19.76 -13.47 13.41
N TRP A 571 -19.69 -12.50 12.49
CA TRP A 571 -18.55 -11.59 12.42
C TRP A 571 -18.41 -10.70 13.67
N LEU A 572 -19.52 -10.25 14.29
CA LEU A 572 -19.45 -9.42 15.50
C LEU A 572 -18.96 -10.20 16.72
N TRP A 573 -19.24 -11.51 16.77
CA TRP A 573 -18.68 -12.42 17.77
C TRP A 573 -17.17 -12.62 17.60
N MET A 574 -16.71 -12.80 16.35
CA MET A 574 -15.28 -12.90 16.03
C MET A 574 -14.53 -11.61 16.36
N GLU A 575 -15.10 -10.43 16.09
CA GLU A 575 -14.51 -9.14 16.50
C GLU A 575 -14.49 -8.95 18.02
N GLY A 576 -15.53 -9.41 18.73
CA GLY A 576 -15.54 -9.42 20.20
C GLY A 576 -14.36 -10.24 20.75
N ILE A 577 -14.13 -11.44 20.20
CA ILE A 577 -13.00 -12.29 20.55
C ILE A 577 -11.65 -11.63 20.17
N LEU A 578 -11.52 -11.04 18.99
CA LEU A 578 -10.29 -10.35 18.58
C LEU A 578 -9.97 -9.14 19.47
N ASP A 579 -10.96 -8.33 19.84
CA ASP A 579 -10.79 -7.19 20.75
C ASP A 579 -10.64 -7.62 22.23
N LEU A 580 -11.08 -8.83 22.61
CA LEU A 580 -10.75 -9.47 23.89
C LEU A 580 -9.28 -9.89 23.92
N ILE A 581 -8.82 -10.63 22.90
CA ILE A 581 -7.42 -11.08 22.78
C ILE A 581 -6.48 -9.88 22.77
N LYS A 582 -6.74 -8.89 21.90
CA LYS A 582 -5.89 -7.70 21.72
C LYS A 582 -5.62 -6.92 23.01
N ARG A 583 -6.54 -6.97 23.98
CA ARG A 583 -6.43 -6.18 25.23
C ARG A 583 -6.03 -7.00 26.45
N HIS A 584 -6.49 -8.24 26.58
CA HIS A 584 -6.35 -9.02 27.83
C HIS A 584 -5.59 -10.34 27.67
N LEU A 585 -5.54 -10.93 26.47
CA LEU A 585 -5.04 -12.30 26.25
C LEU A 585 -3.90 -12.39 25.23
N LEU A 586 -3.33 -11.27 24.78
CA LEU A 586 -2.41 -11.21 23.65
C LEU A 586 -1.20 -12.14 23.81
N ALA A 587 -0.58 -12.16 24.99
CA ALA A 587 0.57 -13.03 25.27
C ALA A 587 0.18 -14.51 25.38
N LEU A 588 -0.92 -14.80 26.08
CA LEU A 588 -1.50 -16.15 26.24
C LEU A 588 -1.87 -16.79 24.89
N TRP A 589 -2.43 -15.98 23.98
CA TRP A 589 -2.76 -16.39 22.62
C TRP A 589 -1.50 -16.63 21.78
N ASN A 590 -0.58 -15.67 21.75
CA ASN A 590 0.67 -15.75 20.98
C ASN A 590 1.45 -17.05 21.28
N ASP A 591 1.58 -17.38 22.56
CA ASP A 591 2.37 -18.52 23.03
C ASP A 591 1.60 -19.85 22.98
N GLY A 592 0.35 -19.84 22.48
CA GLY A 592 -0.43 -21.04 22.18
C GLY A 592 -1.20 -21.65 23.37
N CYS A 593 -1.26 -20.98 24.52
CA CYS A 593 -1.95 -21.49 25.71
C CYS A 593 -3.49 -21.53 25.58
N ILE A 594 -4.04 -20.98 24.50
CA ILE A 594 -5.49 -20.87 24.25
C ILE A 594 -5.88 -21.70 23.02
N MET A 595 -6.67 -22.76 23.23
CA MET A 595 -7.27 -23.56 22.16
C MET A 595 -8.39 -22.77 21.44
N GLY A 596 -9.17 -21.99 22.19
CA GLY A 596 -10.01 -20.93 21.65
C GLY A 596 -11.31 -21.41 20.98
N PHE A 597 -11.21 -21.92 19.76
CA PHE A 597 -12.36 -22.34 18.95
C PHE A 597 -12.51 -23.86 18.96
N LEU A 598 -13.33 -24.35 19.90
CA LEU A 598 -13.57 -25.78 20.12
C LEU A 598 -15.06 -25.98 20.46
N SER A 599 -15.70 -26.99 19.85
CA SER A 599 -17.09 -27.33 20.16
C SER A 599 -17.19 -28.16 21.45
N LYS A 600 -18.34 -28.12 22.13
CA LYS A 600 -18.56 -28.82 23.41
C LYS A 600 -18.43 -30.34 23.31
N GLU A 601 -18.66 -30.91 22.13
CA GLU A 601 -18.53 -32.33 21.84
C GLU A 601 -17.04 -32.71 21.73
N ARG A 602 -16.26 -31.94 20.96
CA ARG A 602 -14.81 -32.18 20.80
C ARG A 602 -14.05 -31.83 22.08
N GLU A 603 -14.49 -30.84 22.86
CA GLU A 603 -13.98 -30.53 24.19
C GLU A 603 -14.05 -31.74 25.13
N LYS A 604 -15.19 -32.45 25.16
CA LYS A 604 -15.32 -33.67 25.97
C LYS A 604 -14.42 -34.80 25.46
N VAL A 605 -14.31 -34.99 24.14
CA VAL A 605 -13.45 -36.04 23.55
C VAL A 605 -11.95 -35.75 23.75
N LEU A 606 -11.52 -34.50 23.81
CA LEU A 606 -10.13 -34.17 24.14
C LEU A 606 -9.83 -34.31 25.63
N LEU A 607 -10.81 -34.09 26.50
CA LEU A 607 -10.64 -34.19 27.97
C LEU A 607 -10.90 -35.61 28.51
N SER A 608 -11.70 -36.46 27.85
CA SER A 608 -12.03 -37.82 28.32
C SER A 608 -10.82 -38.74 28.47
N ASP A 609 -9.77 -38.47 27.69
CA ASP A 609 -8.58 -39.29 27.56
C ASP A 609 -7.39 -38.68 28.35
N CYS A 610 -7.65 -37.63 29.14
CA CYS A 610 -6.65 -36.86 29.89
C CYS A 610 -6.71 -37.11 31.42
N SER A 611 -5.62 -36.76 32.11
CA SER A 611 -5.53 -36.88 33.57
C SER A 611 -6.50 -35.94 34.32
N PRO A 612 -7.06 -36.34 35.49
CA PRO A 612 -7.85 -35.46 36.35
C PRO A 612 -7.11 -34.15 36.69
N GLY A 613 -7.83 -33.03 36.59
CA GLY A 613 -7.28 -31.68 36.74
C GLY A 613 -6.58 -31.14 35.48
N THR A 614 -6.68 -31.82 34.34
CA THR A 614 -6.36 -31.22 33.03
C THR A 614 -7.44 -30.24 32.62
N PHE A 615 -7.06 -29.08 32.10
CA PHE A 615 -7.97 -28.01 31.70
C PHE A 615 -7.64 -27.42 30.33
N LEU A 616 -8.68 -26.84 29.70
CA LEU A 616 -8.63 -26.28 28.35
C LEU A 616 -9.30 -24.90 28.31
N LEU A 617 -8.65 -23.93 27.64
CA LEU A 617 -9.14 -22.56 27.48
C LEU A 617 -9.88 -22.39 26.14
N ARG A 618 -11.17 -22.02 26.17
CA ARG A 618 -11.98 -21.72 24.96
C ARG A 618 -12.79 -20.43 25.07
N PHE A 619 -13.14 -19.87 23.92
CA PHE A 619 -14.01 -18.70 23.86
C PHE A 619 -15.49 -19.09 24.06
N SER A 620 -16.26 -18.18 24.63
CA SER A 620 -17.70 -18.34 24.79
C SER A 620 -18.40 -18.15 23.46
N GLU A 621 -19.18 -19.16 23.06
CA GLU A 621 -20.04 -19.10 21.88
C GLU A 621 -21.30 -18.25 22.08
N SER A 622 -21.61 -17.87 23.33
CA SER A 622 -22.86 -17.22 23.73
C SER A 622 -22.70 -15.74 24.12
N SER A 623 -21.47 -15.23 24.25
CA SER A 623 -21.20 -13.82 24.55
C SER A 623 -20.93 -13.00 23.29
N ARG A 624 -21.70 -11.93 23.08
CA ARG A 624 -21.51 -11.01 21.94
C ARG A 624 -20.20 -10.23 22.00
N GLU A 625 -19.74 -9.86 23.19
CA GLU A 625 -18.62 -8.93 23.39
C GLU A 625 -17.25 -9.62 23.41
N GLY A 626 -17.23 -10.95 23.21
CA GLY A 626 -16.09 -11.80 23.51
C GLY A 626 -16.01 -12.10 25.00
N ALA A 627 -15.93 -13.38 25.34
CA ALA A 627 -15.63 -13.84 26.68
C ALA A 627 -14.82 -15.15 26.60
N ILE A 628 -14.04 -15.45 27.64
CA ILE A 628 -13.24 -16.68 27.75
C ILE A 628 -13.72 -17.50 28.94
N THR A 629 -13.73 -18.81 28.78
CA THR A 629 -14.08 -19.78 29.82
C THR A 629 -13.08 -20.92 29.76
N PHE A 630 -12.89 -21.61 30.88
CA PHE A 630 -12.10 -22.81 30.95
C PHE A 630 -12.94 -23.98 31.43
N THR A 631 -12.64 -25.15 30.87
CA THR A 631 -13.26 -26.43 31.24
C THR A 631 -12.17 -27.34 31.78
N TRP A 632 -12.48 -28.07 32.85
CA TRP A 632 -11.58 -29.08 33.42
C TRP A 632 -12.33 -30.40 33.65
N ILE A 633 -11.55 -31.47 33.78
CA ILE A 633 -12.03 -32.82 34.09
C ILE A 633 -11.75 -33.18 35.55
N GLU A 634 -12.77 -33.68 36.24
CA GLU A 634 -12.69 -34.39 37.52
C GLU A 634 -13.23 -35.81 37.33
N HIS A 635 -12.79 -36.76 38.14
CA HIS A 635 -13.38 -38.11 38.15
C HIS A 635 -14.32 -38.22 39.36
N ASP A 636 -15.55 -38.67 39.11
CA ASP A 636 -16.50 -39.04 40.16
C ASP A 636 -16.04 -40.29 40.93
N MET A 637 -16.67 -40.57 42.08
CA MET A 637 -16.45 -41.78 42.90
C MET A 637 -16.57 -43.11 42.12
N HIS A 638 -17.17 -43.09 40.93
CA HIS A 638 -17.32 -44.22 40.01
C HIS A 638 -16.31 -44.22 38.84
N ASP A 639 -15.21 -43.46 38.95
CA ASP A 639 -14.18 -43.26 37.91
C ASP A 639 -14.75 -42.75 36.57
N LYS A 640 -15.80 -41.92 36.64
CA LYS A 640 -16.47 -41.33 35.48
C LYS A 640 -16.02 -39.88 35.26
N PRO A 641 -15.72 -39.47 34.02
CA PRO A 641 -15.26 -38.11 33.73
C PRO A 641 -16.41 -37.11 33.84
N VAL A 642 -16.30 -36.20 34.81
CA VAL A 642 -17.19 -35.05 35.02
C VAL A 642 -16.51 -33.80 34.46
N TYR A 643 -17.25 -33.06 33.63
CA TYR A 643 -16.74 -31.85 32.96
C TYR A 643 -17.35 -30.61 33.60
N HIS A 644 -16.50 -29.78 34.21
CA HIS A 644 -16.91 -28.52 34.82
C HIS A 644 -16.40 -27.36 33.95
N SER A 645 -17.26 -26.37 33.68
CA SER A 645 -16.91 -25.13 32.95
C SER A 645 -17.33 -23.91 33.78
N VAL A 646 -16.46 -22.90 33.91
CA VAL A 646 -16.83 -21.64 34.60
C VAL A 646 -17.67 -20.74 33.71
N GLU A 647 -18.50 -19.89 34.31
CA GLU A 647 -19.17 -18.79 33.60
C GLU A 647 -18.16 -17.93 32.81
N PRO A 648 -18.48 -17.45 31.60
CA PRO A 648 -17.46 -16.82 30.76
C PRO A 648 -17.04 -15.41 31.20
N TYR A 649 -15.78 -15.27 31.58
CA TYR A 649 -15.15 -14.00 31.91
C TYR A 649 -15.16 -13.05 30.71
N THR A 650 -15.85 -11.92 30.87
CA THR A 650 -15.93 -10.84 29.90
C THR A 650 -14.77 -9.87 30.07
N LYS A 651 -14.75 -8.80 29.26
CA LYS A 651 -13.82 -7.68 29.47
C LYS A 651 -13.93 -7.03 30.85
N ARG A 652 -15.08 -7.09 31.53
CA ARG A 652 -15.26 -6.46 32.84
C ARG A 652 -14.44 -7.17 33.91
N GLU A 653 -14.55 -8.50 34.00
CA GLU A 653 -13.72 -9.30 34.90
C GLU A 653 -12.24 -9.23 34.51
N LEU A 654 -11.92 -9.39 33.22
CA LEU A 654 -10.53 -9.35 32.72
C LEU A 654 -9.85 -7.96 32.78
N THR A 655 -10.58 -6.91 33.15
CA THR A 655 -9.99 -5.59 33.49
C THR A 655 -9.64 -5.49 34.97
N ALA A 656 -10.31 -6.26 35.84
CA ALA A 656 -10.06 -6.28 37.28
C ALA A 656 -9.01 -7.31 37.69
N VAL A 657 -8.94 -8.46 37.02
CA VAL A 657 -7.99 -9.56 37.30
C VAL A 657 -7.49 -10.15 35.99
N SER A 658 -6.20 -10.49 35.88
CA SER A 658 -5.68 -11.16 34.67
C SER A 658 -6.17 -12.61 34.61
N LEU A 659 -6.33 -13.17 33.41
CA LEU A 659 -6.72 -14.59 33.27
C LEU A 659 -5.68 -15.54 33.89
N ALA A 660 -4.40 -15.18 33.88
CA ALA A 660 -3.36 -15.98 34.52
C ALA A 660 -3.54 -16.00 36.04
N ASP A 661 -3.86 -14.86 36.65
CA ASP A 661 -4.10 -14.76 38.10
C ASP A 661 -5.42 -15.42 38.51
N ILE A 662 -6.46 -15.36 37.67
CA ILE A 662 -7.67 -16.18 37.83
C ILE A 662 -7.27 -17.66 37.87
N ILE A 663 -6.58 -18.19 36.85
CA ILE A 663 -6.17 -19.61 36.79
C ILE A 663 -5.26 -20.02 37.97
N ARG A 664 -4.40 -19.11 38.45
CA ARG A 664 -3.52 -19.32 39.61
C ARG A 664 -4.31 -19.41 40.92
N THR A 665 -5.22 -18.47 41.14
CA THR A 665 -5.96 -18.30 42.41
C THR A 665 -7.26 -19.10 42.46
N TYR A 666 -7.75 -19.60 41.32
CA TYR A 666 -9.03 -20.30 41.21
C TYR A 666 -9.16 -21.42 42.22
N LYS A 667 -10.25 -21.38 42.97
CA LYS A 667 -10.55 -22.29 44.06
C LYS A 667 -12.01 -22.71 43.96
N VAL A 668 -12.26 -23.99 44.14
CA VAL A 668 -13.61 -24.54 44.26
C VAL A 668 -13.85 -24.87 45.73
N MET A 669 -15.02 -24.50 46.25
CA MET A 669 -15.41 -24.87 47.61
C MET A 669 -15.83 -26.34 47.62
N ALA A 670 -14.90 -27.23 47.99
CA ALA A 670 -15.21 -28.64 48.25
C ALA A 670 -16.15 -28.78 49.45
N ALA A 671 -16.85 -29.92 49.55
CA ALA A 671 -17.85 -30.17 50.61
C ALA A 671 -17.27 -30.10 52.04
N GLU A 672 -15.95 -30.23 52.20
CA GLU A 672 -15.23 -30.15 53.47
C GLU A 672 -14.73 -28.73 53.83
N ASN A 673 -15.16 -27.69 53.10
CA ASN A 673 -14.69 -26.30 53.21
C ASN A 673 -13.18 -26.08 52.93
N ILE A 674 -12.46 -27.10 52.46
CA ILE A 674 -11.07 -26.97 51.98
C ILE A 674 -11.11 -26.41 50.55
N PRO A 675 -10.53 -25.22 50.29
CA PRO A 675 -10.60 -24.59 48.97
C PRO A 675 -9.45 -25.08 48.07
N GLU A 676 -9.67 -26.20 47.39
CA GLU A 676 -8.72 -26.78 46.44
C GLU A 676 -8.70 -26.04 45.09
N ASN A 677 -7.55 -26.07 44.41
CA ASN A 677 -7.43 -25.59 43.03
C ASN A 677 -7.44 -26.80 42.08
N PRO A 678 -8.52 -27.05 41.32
CA PRO A 678 -8.64 -28.23 40.47
C PRO A 678 -7.79 -28.16 39.19
N LEU A 679 -7.21 -27.00 38.87
CA LEU A 679 -6.45 -26.77 37.65
C LEU A 679 -4.99 -27.17 37.87
N ARG A 680 -4.57 -28.32 37.33
CA ARG A 680 -3.22 -28.90 37.51
C ARG A 680 -2.40 -28.87 36.22
N PHE A 681 -3.01 -29.28 35.10
CA PHE A 681 -2.34 -29.37 33.79
C PHE A 681 -3.12 -28.61 32.72
N LEU A 682 -2.43 -27.84 31.88
CA LEU A 682 -2.97 -27.29 30.65
C LEU A 682 -2.84 -28.34 29.54
N TYR A 683 -3.94 -28.59 28.81
CA TYR A 683 -3.97 -29.55 27.71
C TYR A 683 -2.79 -29.35 26.71
N PRO A 684 -2.04 -30.41 26.32
CA PRO A 684 -2.22 -31.81 26.72
C PRO A 684 -1.80 -32.11 28.17
N ASP A 685 -0.49 -32.04 28.48
CA ASP A 685 0.08 -32.44 29.77
C ASP A 685 1.07 -31.40 30.32
N ILE A 686 0.83 -30.11 30.09
CA ILE A 686 1.75 -29.04 30.50
C ILE A 686 1.40 -28.59 31.93
N PRO A 687 2.29 -28.69 32.94
CA PRO A 687 2.01 -28.20 34.28
C PRO A 687 1.59 -26.73 34.28
N LYS A 688 0.51 -26.39 35.02
CA LYS A 688 -0.05 -25.02 35.10
C LYS A 688 1.04 -23.96 35.31
N ASP A 689 1.91 -24.16 36.30
CA ASP A 689 2.94 -23.18 36.63
C ASP A 689 4.01 -23.06 35.53
N GLN A 690 4.29 -24.12 34.76
CA GLN A 690 5.17 -24.04 33.59
C GLN A 690 4.53 -23.24 32.44
N ALA A 691 3.23 -23.38 32.23
CA ALA A 691 2.50 -22.64 31.19
C ALA A 691 2.28 -21.15 31.54
N PHE A 692 1.97 -20.84 32.80
CA PHE A 692 1.45 -19.51 33.20
C PHE A 692 2.38 -18.67 34.08
N SER A 693 3.44 -19.22 34.70
CA SER A 693 4.35 -18.46 35.60
C SER A 693 4.88 -17.15 35.01
N LYS A 694 5.24 -17.16 33.73
CA LYS A 694 5.70 -16.00 32.94
C LYS A 694 4.71 -14.83 32.83
N TYR A 695 3.46 -15.00 33.29
CA TYR A 695 2.43 -13.95 33.30
C TYR A 695 1.95 -13.58 34.71
N TYR A 696 2.38 -14.31 35.75
CA TYR A 696 2.07 -13.93 37.12
C TYR A 696 2.82 -12.64 37.47
N PRO A 697 2.22 -11.72 38.24
CA PRO A 697 2.94 -10.57 38.76
C PRO A 697 4.14 -11.08 39.57
N PRO A 698 5.33 -10.46 39.43
CA PRO A 698 6.48 -10.84 40.24
C PRO A 698 6.09 -10.70 41.73
N PRO A 699 6.61 -11.58 42.61
CA PRO A 699 6.40 -11.41 44.04
C PRO A 699 6.89 -10.01 44.42
N SER A 700 6.02 -9.22 45.03
CA SER A 700 6.36 -7.90 45.57
C SER A 700 7.61 -8.04 46.42
N ASP A 701 8.71 -7.41 46.00
CA ASP A 701 9.95 -7.43 46.76
C ASP A 701 9.67 -7.05 48.22
N ALA A 702 10.27 -7.81 49.14
CA ALA A 702 10.30 -7.39 50.53
C ALA A 702 11.09 -6.08 50.59
N PRO A 703 10.60 -5.03 51.28
CA PRO A 703 11.36 -3.79 51.40
C PRO A 703 12.71 -4.10 52.05
N GLU A 704 13.80 -3.63 51.43
CA GLU A 704 15.14 -3.75 52.01
C GLU A 704 15.16 -3.11 53.41
N PRO A 705 15.92 -3.67 54.37
CA PRO A 705 15.95 -3.17 55.74
C PRO A 705 16.77 -1.88 55.86
N MET A 706 16.26 -0.78 55.30
CA MET A 706 16.82 0.56 55.49
C MET A 706 16.32 1.19 56.79
N GLU A 707 17.26 1.27 57.75
CA GLU A 707 17.45 2.21 58.86
C GLU A 707 16.26 2.70 59.72
N GLU A 708 16.49 2.77 61.02
CA GLU A 708 15.49 3.07 62.05
C GLU A 708 15.02 4.55 62.00
N GLY A 709 13.86 4.82 61.40
CA GLY A 709 13.39 6.18 61.16
C GLY A 709 11.87 6.40 61.13
N ASN A 710 11.18 6.19 62.27
CA ASN A 710 9.82 6.72 62.56
C ASN A 710 8.77 6.67 61.42
N ALA A 711 8.53 5.49 60.84
CA ALA A 711 7.39 5.28 59.94
C ALA A 711 6.09 4.97 60.73
N VAL A 712 5.05 5.80 60.55
CA VAL A 712 3.71 5.51 61.08
C VAL A 712 3.16 4.23 60.41
N LYS A 713 2.64 3.29 61.20
CA LYS A 713 2.03 2.03 60.71
C LYS A 713 0.69 2.27 60.00
N SER A 714 0.74 2.85 58.80
CA SER A 714 -0.39 2.93 57.85
C SER A 714 -0.19 1.91 56.72
N GLY A 715 -0.14 0.62 57.09
CA GLY A 715 -0.09 -0.48 56.15
C GLY A 715 -1.51 -0.89 55.74
N TYR A 716 -1.93 -0.54 54.52
CA TYR A 716 -3.14 -1.10 53.94
C TYR A 716 -3.00 -2.62 53.84
N MET A 717 -4.03 -3.37 54.25
CA MET A 717 -4.09 -4.82 54.01
C MET A 717 -4.11 -5.06 52.49
N LYS A 718 -3.13 -5.80 51.97
CA LYS A 718 -3.14 -6.22 50.57
C LYS A 718 -4.32 -7.17 50.34
N THR A 719 -5.27 -6.77 49.52
CA THR A 719 -6.41 -7.57 49.09
C THR A 719 -6.26 -7.93 47.62
N GLU A 720 -6.52 -9.19 47.28
CA GLU A 720 -6.51 -9.70 45.91
C GLU A 720 -7.90 -10.25 45.57
N LEU A 721 -8.37 -10.02 44.33
CA LEU A 721 -9.66 -10.52 43.87
C LEU A 721 -9.50 -11.96 43.36
N ILE A 722 -10.12 -12.90 44.06
CA ILE A 722 -10.10 -14.33 43.74
C ILE A 722 -11.45 -14.73 43.13
N SER A 723 -11.42 -15.48 42.03
CA SER A 723 -12.62 -16.11 41.49
C SER A 723 -12.82 -17.47 42.15
N VAL A 724 -13.98 -17.65 42.78
CA VAL A 724 -14.41 -18.87 43.47
C VAL A 724 -15.73 -19.33 42.86
N SER A 725 -15.93 -20.64 42.76
CA SER A 725 -17.23 -21.21 42.37
C SER A 725 -17.84 -21.99 43.54
N GLU A 726 -19.07 -21.64 43.88
CA GLU A 726 -19.90 -22.37 44.84
C GLU A 726 -20.48 -23.62 44.17
N VAL A 727 -20.38 -24.76 44.84
CA VAL A 727 -20.99 -26.01 44.37
C VAL A 727 -22.50 -25.97 44.68
N PRO A 728 -23.40 -26.28 43.71
CA PRO A 728 -24.83 -26.28 43.97
C PRO A 728 -25.21 -27.22 45.13
N PRO A 729 -26.13 -26.81 46.04
CA PRO A 729 -26.43 -27.55 47.27
C PRO A 729 -27.07 -28.93 47.05
N SER A 730 -27.44 -29.30 45.83
CA SER A 730 -27.85 -30.66 45.48
C SER A 730 -26.76 -31.70 45.74
N ARG A 731 -25.47 -31.36 45.58
CA ARG A 731 -24.35 -32.27 45.93
C ARG A 731 -24.19 -32.51 47.44
N LEU A 732 -24.86 -31.74 48.30
CA LEU A 732 -24.85 -31.95 49.76
C LEU A 732 -25.90 -32.96 50.24
N GLN A 733 -26.91 -33.29 49.42
CA GLN A 733 -28.00 -34.19 49.83
C GLN A 733 -27.68 -35.67 49.59
N ASP A 734 -26.91 -36.02 48.55
CA ASP A 734 -26.58 -37.43 48.24
C ASP A 734 -25.67 -38.11 49.29
N ASN A 735 -24.95 -37.34 50.12
CA ASN A 735 -24.10 -37.90 51.20
C ASN A 735 -24.86 -38.19 52.51
N MET A 736 -26.15 -37.89 52.59
CA MET A 736 -26.98 -38.14 53.78
C MET A 736 -27.85 -39.39 53.56
N MET A 737 -27.32 -40.59 53.84
CA MET A 737 -28.19 -41.75 54.03
C MET A 737 -29.17 -41.48 55.19
N PRO A 738 -30.48 -41.74 55.03
CA PRO A 738 -31.43 -41.57 56.12
C PRO A 738 -31.12 -42.57 57.24
N MET A 739 -31.03 -42.07 58.48
CA MET A 739 -30.87 -42.91 59.67
C MET A 739 -32.00 -43.94 59.81
N SER A 740 -31.74 -45.07 60.46
CA SER A 740 -32.76 -46.07 60.72
C SER A 740 -33.90 -45.48 61.58
N PRO A 741 -35.18 -45.87 61.35
CA PRO A 741 -36.28 -45.58 62.28
C PRO A 741 -36.04 -46.07 63.73
N ASP A 742 -35.06 -46.94 63.95
CA ASP A 742 -34.65 -47.39 65.28
C ASP A 742 -33.63 -46.44 65.94
N ASP A 743 -32.69 -45.89 65.17
CA ASP A 743 -31.71 -44.92 65.66
C ASP A 743 -32.40 -43.60 66.05
N PHE A 744 -33.35 -43.15 65.23
CA PHE A 744 -34.16 -41.97 65.50
C PHE A 744 -34.95 -42.10 66.82
N ARG A 745 -35.56 -43.27 67.05
CA ARG A 745 -36.33 -43.54 68.28
C ARG A 745 -35.46 -43.63 69.53
N HIS A 746 -34.20 -44.06 69.42
CA HIS A 746 -33.26 -43.93 70.53
C HIS A 746 -32.92 -42.46 70.84
N LEU A 747 -32.77 -41.59 69.84
CA LEU A 747 -32.51 -40.16 70.08
C LEU A 747 -33.70 -39.44 70.76
N GLU A 748 -34.94 -39.71 70.37
CA GLU A 748 -36.13 -39.11 71.01
C GLU A 748 -36.20 -39.43 72.52
N GLN A 749 -35.76 -40.63 72.93
CA GLN A 749 -35.70 -41.04 74.33
C GLN A 749 -34.64 -40.26 75.15
N PHE A 750 -33.57 -39.76 74.53
CA PHE A 750 -32.55 -38.95 75.21
C PHE A 750 -32.88 -37.45 75.31
N VAL A 751 -33.80 -36.94 74.49
CA VAL A 751 -34.17 -35.51 74.45
C VAL A 751 -35.39 -35.19 75.31
N SER A 752 -36.17 -36.20 75.70
CA SER A 752 -37.47 -36.05 76.38
C SER A 752 -37.36 -35.77 77.90
N VAL A 753 -36.88 -34.58 78.29
CA VAL A 753 -37.03 -34.05 79.66
C VAL A 753 -38.37 -33.33 79.82
N PRO A 754 -39.16 -33.55 80.89
CA PRO A 754 -40.53 -33.01 80.96
C PRO A 754 -40.60 -31.49 81.19
N SER A 755 -41.34 -30.79 80.34
CA SER A 755 -41.74 -29.40 80.56
C SER A 755 -42.82 -29.31 81.64
N ASN A 756 -42.45 -28.88 82.85
CA ASN A 756 -43.40 -28.43 83.89
C ASN A 756 -42.72 -27.42 84.82
N ILE A 757 -42.74 -26.15 84.41
CA ILE A 757 -42.44 -24.97 85.25
C ILE A 757 -43.51 -23.93 84.94
N ASP A 758 -44.66 -24.04 85.61
CA ASP A 758 -45.71 -23.00 85.64
C ASP A 758 -46.57 -23.04 86.94
N ASP A 759 -46.35 -24.02 87.84
CA ASP A 759 -47.02 -24.12 89.15
C ASP A 759 -46.01 -23.93 90.30
N LEU A 760 -45.70 -22.67 90.66
CA LEU A 760 -45.15 -22.28 91.98
C LEU A 760 -45.08 -20.74 92.19
N MET A 761 -46.21 -20.03 92.02
CA MET A 761 -46.37 -18.63 92.50
C MET A 761 -47.78 -18.33 93.03
N THR A 762 -48.13 -18.92 94.17
CA THR A 762 -49.15 -18.40 95.12
C THR A 762 -48.92 -19.02 96.50
N ASP A 763 -48.80 -18.16 97.51
CA ASP A 763 -48.81 -18.41 98.98
C ASP A 763 -47.96 -19.56 99.56
#